data_AF-A0A968WL69-F1
#
_entry.id   AF-A0A968WL69-F1
#
_cell.length_a   1.000
_cell.length_b   1.000
_cell.length_c   1.000
_cell.angle_alpha   90.00
_cell.angle_beta   90.00
_cell.angle_gamma   90.00
#
_symmetry.space_group_name_H-M   'P 1'
#
loop_
_entity.id
_entity.type
_entity.pdbx_description
1 polymer ?
#
loop_
_entity_poly.entity_id
_entity_poly.type
_entity_poly.pdbx_seq_one_letter_code
_entity_poly.pdbx_strand_id
1 'polypeptide(L)'
;MWWQVLLCAGSKLLVAIALSTFPAWADEQSPLSNASEEVRFDSEAFLEELQELSDLLASEQIPTVADLPVYSTQAKDLLTQNPSDPTTDPMTPSKDESESSESQPSKSKPLETGSPESKPAEPDPFSGNLGGDWGGFRRDLAASGITFDLSATQFYQGLVSGSGNRGFDYTGVLDLFVNIDTEKAGLWEGGYISTHLAYGYGTTSLAKQGSSGVIFPANTALFQHQLEGNAFEVSSLYLTQKLGDNATLIFGKLNVFDLASSDPFLGGRGSERFMNVALNTPPNGVLPAITFGAIAMFQVGDVGLSFMVFDPNDRWGKGLENLFSNGVGLSATAVVPVQMFGHTATHTLSIDYSSQTGTDLSDSQILLPDPPTPLSQKSGFYSIAYQYNQFFYENPQNPNDRWGMFFRATLADGNPNIISYSILAGLAGSAPWRPQDSFGLGYFYYGFSGALKETFRPILTIGDEQGVEMYYKAALTPWLNLTTDFQIISPAIKSADTAYILGFRLGVVFELVARWCQKITSRLSKEYLMSLKLSYAFTIFFVTLGPIKTIPGFVAITADLDRATSKRLAIRGTLVATAIVFATALIFSGTLRSWEVSLPAMQLAGGLLLFSGACASLNKGFTLPPEQATDAPEPPELSARELNNIVKRRALSPLAVPTIVTPVGIAAILVFLEIANADLFATLGIYGLLILMMVLNLVGMWFAQPIVRFVGFPNFQVIGWIFSVLQAGLGIQAAIWALRSLGLVPTIR
;
A
#
# COMPACT_ATOMS: atom_id res chain seq x y z
N MET A 1 -21.08 -15.30 3.05
CA MET A 1 -21.31 -14.46 4.24
C MET A 1 -20.07 -14.37 5.13
N TRP A 2 -19.41 -15.46 5.53
CA TRP A 2 -18.19 -15.39 6.36
C TRP A 2 -16.91 -14.93 5.61
N TRP A 3 -16.80 -15.22 4.32
CA TRP A 3 -15.72 -14.69 3.45
C TRP A 3 -15.80 -13.17 3.20
N GLN A 4 -16.98 -12.55 3.37
CA GLN A 4 -17.19 -11.11 3.20
C GLN A 4 -16.74 -10.30 4.44
N VAL A 5 -16.68 -10.95 5.61
CA VAL A 5 -16.22 -10.32 6.86
C VAL A 5 -14.68 -10.27 6.91
N LEU A 6 -14.00 -11.28 6.34
CA LEU A 6 -12.54 -11.36 6.27
C LEU A 6 -11.92 -10.31 5.33
N LEU A 7 -12.52 -10.10 4.15
CA LEU A 7 -12.09 -9.03 3.22
C LEU A 7 -12.34 -7.61 3.79
N CYS A 8 -13.39 -7.44 4.61
CA CYS A 8 -13.67 -6.19 5.33
C CYS A 8 -12.80 -5.97 6.58
N ALA A 9 -12.15 -7.00 7.13
CA ALA A 9 -11.18 -6.86 8.20
C ALA A 9 -9.80 -6.43 7.64
N GLY A 10 -9.42 -6.95 6.45
CA GLY A 10 -8.16 -6.60 5.78
C GLY A 10 -8.06 -5.13 5.35
N SER A 11 -9.16 -4.54 4.85
CA SER A 11 -9.18 -3.11 4.50
C SER A 11 -9.16 -2.16 5.70
N LYS A 12 -9.68 -2.60 6.87
CA LYS A 12 -9.57 -1.85 8.13
C LYS A 12 -8.18 -1.93 8.74
N LEU A 13 -7.48 -3.05 8.54
CA LEU A 13 -6.10 -3.24 8.99
C LEU A 13 -5.13 -2.37 8.17
N LEU A 14 -5.32 -2.26 6.85
CA LEU A 14 -4.47 -1.42 5.96
C LEU A 14 -4.57 0.08 6.28
N VAL A 15 -5.75 0.58 6.63
CA VAL A 15 -5.94 2.00 7.03
C VAL A 15 -5.45 2.24 8.47
N ALA A 16 -5.59 1.24 9.37
CA ALA A 16 -5.05 1.34 10.73
C ALA A 16 -3.51 1.29 10.75
N ILE A 17 -2.89 0.45 9.92
CA ILE A 17 -1.42 0.36 9.76
C ILE A 17 -0.86 1.66 9.14
N ALA A 18 -1.54 2.22 8.13
CA ALA A 18 -1.13 3.50 7.53
C ALA A 18 -1.26 4.71 8.48
N LEU A 19 -2.08 4.61 9.52
CA LEU A 19 -2.26 5.66 10.54
C LEU A 19 -1.48 5.40 11.84
N SER A 20 -0.98 4.17 12.08
CA SER A 20 -0.20 3.82 13.27
C SER A 20 1.31 3.86 13.07
N THR A 21 1.81 4.16 11.87
CA THR A 21 3.25 4.24 11.55
C THR A 21 3.93 5.55 11.96
N PHE A 22 3.27 6.41 12.74
CA PHE A 22 3.92 7.50 13.47
C PHE A 22 3.79 7.32 14.99
N PRO A 23 4.81 6.80 15.69
CA PRO A 23 4.97 7.03 17.11
C PRO A 23 5.86 8.26 17.32
N ALA A 24 5.28 9.30 17.94
CA ALA A 24 6.03 10.22 18.77
C ALA A 24 6.58 9.44 19.97
N TRP A 25 7.90 9.45 20.17
CA TRP A 25 8.54 9.00 21.40
C TRP A 25 9.44 10.11 21.93
N ALA A 26 8.98 10.72 23.03
CA ALA A 26 9.75 11.50 23.97
C ALA A 26 9.90 10.63 25.24
N ASP A 27 11.13 10.60 25.78
CA ASP A 27 11.60 10.16 27.11
C ASP A 27 10.86 9.01 27.84
N GLU A 28 11.58 7.93 28.19
CA GLU A 28 12.33 7.83 29.47
C GLU A 28 13.05 6.45 29.59
N GLN A 29 14.27 6.47 30.14
CA GLN A 29 15.11 5.37 30.66
C GLN A 29 15.98 4.55 29.69
N SER A 30 17.19 5.06 29.50
CA SER A 30 18.42 4.32 29.21
C SER A 30 18.85 3.42 30.37
N PRO A 31 19.71 2.42 30.10
CA PRO A 31 21.08 2.59 30.55
C PRO A 31 22.08 2.34 29.41
N LEU A 32 22.71 3.42 28.95
CA LEU A 32 24.00 3.38 28.28
C LEU A 32 25.07 3.52 29.36
N SER A 33 26.05 2.63 29.37
CA SER A 33 27.40 3.03 29.77
C SER A 33 28.43 2.34 28.89
N ASN A 34 29.20 3.19 28.20
CA ASN A 34 30.50 2.95 27.56
C ASN A 34 30.49 2.59 26.07
N ALA A 35 30.58 3.61 25.22
CA ALA A 35 31.79 3.90 24.45
C ALA A 35 31.58 5.21 23.66
N SER A 36 32.44 6.20 23.89
CA SER A 36 32.44 7.50 23.23
C SER A 36 33.59 7.58 22.24
N GLU A 37 33.31 7.68 20.94
CA GLU A 37 34.19 8.30 19.95
C GLU A 37 33.31 9.08 18.95
N GLU A 38 33.44 10.42 18.97
CA GLU A 38 32.78 11.34 18.05
C GLU A 38 33.50 11.35 16.69
N VAL A 39 32.77 11.07 15.61
CA VAL A 39 33.17 11.45 14.24
C VAL A 39 32.31 12.64 13.84
N ARG A 40 32.92 13.80 13.58
CA ARG A 40 32.23 15.01 13.10
C ARG A 40 32.16 15.00 11.57
N PHE A 41 30.94 15.20 11.05
CA PHE A 41 30.63 15.44 9.65
C PHE A 41 30.87 16.92 9.31
N ASP A 42 31.63 17.19 8.25
CA ASP A 42 31.91 18.56 7.78
C ASP A 42 30.97 18.91 6.63
N SER A 43 29.97 19.74 6.94
CA SER A 43 28.89 20.11 6.01
C SER A 43 29.32 21.11 4.93
N GLU A 44 30.45 21.80 5.08
CA GLU A 44 30.89 22.82 4.11
C GLU A 44 31.57 22.19 2.89
N ALA A 45 32.35 21.12 3.08
CA ALA A 45 32.99 20.39 1.98
C ALA A 45 31.97 19.72 1.04
N PHE A 46 30.85 19.25 1.58
CA PHE A 46 29.77 18.62 0.79
C PHE A 46 29.00 19.63 -0.08
N LEU A 47 28.94 20.90 0.34
CA LEU A 47 28.22 21.94 -0.40
C LEU A 47 29.07 22.50 -1.55
N GLU A 48 30.40 22.54 -1.43
CA GLU A 48 31.29 22.93 -2.54
C GLU A 48 31.25 21.91 -3.69
N GLU A 49 31.25 20.61 -3.41
CA GLU A 49 31.18 19.56 -4.44
C GLU A 49 29.84 19.57 -5.21
N LEU A 50 28.74 19.93 -4.56
CA LEU A 50 27.42 20.05 -5.21
C LEU A 50 27.32 21.26 -6.14
N GLN A 51 28.10 22.31 -5.87
CA GLN A 51 28.07 23.55 -6.65
C GLN A 51 28.91 23.44 -7.92
N GLU A 52 30.04 22.72 -7.89
CA GLU A 52 30.80 22.38 -9.10
C GLU A 52 30.01 21.50 -10.09
N LEU A 53 29.17 20.59 -9.58
CA LEU A 53 28.30 19.74 -10.40
C LEU A 53 27.16 20.51 -11.07
N SER A 54 26.62 21.53 -10.40
CA SER A 54 25.57 22.41 -10.93
C SER A 54 26.06 23.22 -12.14
N ASP A 55 27.30 23.73 -12.09
CA ASP A 55 27.85 24.59 -13.14
C ASP A 55 28.22 23.79 -14.42
N LEU A 56 28.48 22.49 -14.29
CA LEU A 56 28.82 21.61 -15.42
C LEU A 56 27.58 21.24 -16.28
N LEU A 57 26.40 21.17 -15.65
CA LEU A 57 25.16 20.65 -16.25
C LEU A 57 24.35 21.68 -17.04
N ALA A 58 24.75 22.96 -17.04
CA ALA A 58 24.02 24.03 -17.70
C ALA A 58 24.28 24.15 -19.22
N SER A 59 25.03 23.24 -19.85
CA SER A 59 25.70 23.56 -21.11
C SER A 59 25.16 23.01 -22.45
N GLU A 60 24.38 21.93 -22.56
CA GLU A 60 23.93 21.47 -23.91
C GLU A 60 22.54 20.84 -23.97
N GLN A 61 21.91 20.95 -25.15
CA GLN A 61 20.50 20.70 -25.45
C GLN A 61 20.14 19.21 -25.75
N ILE A 62 18.86 18.94 -25.50
CA ILE A 62 18.10 17.71 -25.22
C ILE A 62 17.89 16.73 -26.40
N PRO A 63 17.87 15.40 -26.14
CA PRO A 63 17.04 14.41 -26.83
C PRO A 63 15.90 13.82 -25.95
N THR A 64 14.84 13.31 -26.57
CA THR A 64 13.51 13.01 -25.97
C THR A 64 13.35 11.62 -25.31
N VAL A 65 12.39 11.54 -24.37
CA VAL A 65 12.02 10.48 -23.40
C VAL A 65 11.84 9.04 -23.93
N ALA A 66 11.81 8.80 -25.25
CA ALA A 66 11.49 7.48 -25.83
C ALA A 66 12.62 6.43 -25.65
N ASP A 67 13.83 6.86 -25.35
CA ASP A 67 15.03 6.00 -25.38
C ASP A 67 15.47 5.46 -24.00
N LEU A 68 14.68 5.67 -22.94
CA LEU A 68 15.05 5.25 -21.57
C LEU A 68 14.48 3.85 -21.19
N PRO A 69 15.26 2.99 -20.50
CA PRO A 69 14.80 1.70 -20.00
C PRO A 69 13.93 1.88 -18.73
N VAL A 70 12.60 1.79 -18.90
CA VAL A 70 11.65 1.69 -17.78
C VAL A 70 11.58 0.23 -17.32
N TYR A 71 11.86 -0.03 -16.04
CA TYR A 71 12.00 -1.37 -15.44
C TYR A 71 10.69 -2.15 -15.25
N SER A 72 9.55 -1.59 -15.65
CA SER A 72 8.33 -2.36 -15.88
C SER A 72 7.81 -2.08 -17.30
N THR A 73 7.67 -3.14 -18.10
CA THR A 73 7.18 -3.06 -19.49
C THR A 73 5.76 -2.50 -19.58
N GLN A 74 4.93 -2.67 -18.54
CA GLN A 74 3.58 -2.09 -18.47
C GLN A 74 3.58 -0.57 -18.21
N ALA A 75 4.50 -0.04 -17.40
CA ALA A 75 4.61 1.41 -17.22
C ALA A 75 5.24 2.08 -18.44
N LYS A 76 6.13 1.38 -19.17
CA LYS A 76 6.73 1.90 -20.41
C LYS A 76 5.68 2.21 -21.48
N ASP A 77 4.75 1.28 -21.73
CA ASP A 77 3.70 1.44 -22.75
C ASP A 77 2.69 2.57 -22.41
N LEU A 78 2.54 2.90 -21.13
CA LEU A 78 1.71 4.00 -20.62
C LEU A 78 2.42 5.36 -20.64
N LEU A 79 3.76 5.38 -20.60
CA LEU A 79 4.59 6.58 -20.52
C LEU A 79 5.11 7.07 -21.89
N THR A 80 5.05 6.23 -22.94
CA THR A 80 5.56 6.56 -24.29
C THR A 80 4.54 7.21 -25.24
N GLN A 81 3.30 7.46 -24.81
CA GLN A 81 2.36 8.28 -25.60
C GLN A 81 2.46 9.74 -25.16
N ASN A 82 3.27 10.55 -25.87
CA ASN A 82 3.18 12.00 -25.78
C ASN A 82 3.06 12.62 -27.20
N PRO A 83 2.28 13.70 -27.37
CA PRO A 83 1.80 14.18 -28.65
C PRO A 83 2.84 15.06 -29.36
N SER A 84 2.89 14.94 -30.68
CA SER A 84 3.68 15.73 -31.61
C SER A 84 3.56 17.25 -31.40
N ASP A 85 4.70 17.95 -31.30
CA ASP A 85 4.81 19.40 -31.50
C ASP A 85 5.36 19.69 -32.93
N PRO A 86 4.83 20.68 -33.68
CA PRO A 86 5.08 20.81 -35.11
C PRO A 86 6.03 21.99 -35.40
N THR A 87 7.33 21.75 -35.55
CA THR A 87 8.20 22.65 -36.33
C THR A 87 9.44 21.92 -36.82
N THR A 88 9.49 21.60 -38.11
CA THR A 88 10.72 21.56 -38.93
C THR A 88 10.32 21.36 -40.39
N ASP A 89 10.47 22.43 -41.20
CA ASP A 89 10.45 22.38 -42.65
C ASP A 89 11.58 21.48 -43.19
N PRO A 90 11.33 20.62 -44.19
CA PRO A 90 12.40 20.10 -45.02
C PRO A 90 12.59 20.98 -46.26
N MET A 91 13.81 21.47 -46.43
CA MET A 91 14.30 22.04 -47.68
C MET A 91 14.21 21.03 -48.85
N THR A 92 13.85 21.57 -50.01
CA THR A 92 13.89 21.01 -51.39
C THR A 92 15.15 20.23 -51.78
N PRO A 93 15.05 19.34 -52.80
CA PRO A 93 15.66 19.71 -54.09
C PRO A 93 14.82 19.39 -55.35
N SER A 94 14.84 20.37 -56.27
CA SER A 94 14.84 20.35 -57.75
C SER A 94 14.05 19.35 -58.61
N LYS A 95 13.19 19.96 -59.45
CA LYS A 95 12.94 19.78 -60.91
C LYS A 95 12.52 18.40 -61.45
N ASP A 96 11.31 18.34 -62.01
CA ASP A 96 11.13 18.32 -63.47
C ASP A 96 9.69 18.67 -63.89
N GLU A 97 9.59 19.14 -65.13
CA GLU A 97 8.52 19.87 -65.81
C GLU A 97 7.31 19.00 -66.22
N SER A 98 6.09 19.58 -66.21
CA SER A 98 5.21 19.69 -67.40
C SER A 98 3.80 20.21 -67.04
N GLU A 99 3.47 21.37 -67.61
CA GLU A 99 2.22 21.79 -68.29
C GLU A 99 0.93 20.95 -68.03
N SER A 100 -0.27 21.46 -67.77
CA SER A 100 -0.96 22.64 -68.32
C SER A 100 -2.40 22.75 -67.73
N SER A 101 -3.00 23.93 -67.93
CA SER A 101 -4.45 24.22 -68.05
C SER A 101 -5.13 24.94 -66.88
N GLU A 102 -5.36 26.22 -67.13
CA GLU A 102 -6.24 27.17 -66.45
C GLU A 102 -7.72 26.71 -66.36
N SER A 103 -8.41 27.09 -65.28
CA SER A 103 -9.63 27.92 -65.35
C SER A 103 -10.19 28.26 -63.95
N GLN A 104 -10.37 29.55 -63.70
CA GLN A 104 -11.25 30.16 -62.69
C GLN A 104 -12.29 31.02 -63.44
N PRO A 105 -13.35 31.60 -62.83
CA PRO A 105 -13.92 31.40 -61.48
C PRO A 105 -15.47 31.27 -61.47
N SER A 106 -16.06 30.86 -60.34
CA SER A 106 -17.44 31.26 -60.01
C SER A 106 -17.58 31.52 -58.50
N LYS A 107 -18.01 32.74 -58.17
CA LYS A 107 -18.22 33.28 -56.82
C LYS A 107 -19.58 32.81 -56.29
N SER A 108 -19.57 32.18 -55.12
CA SER A 108 -20.65 32.32 -54.12
C SER A 108 -20.12 31.99 -52.71
N LYS A 109 -20.02 33.02 -51.86
CA LYS A 109 -19.93 32.92 -50.38
C LYS A 109 -21.34 33.10 -49.79
N PRO A 110 -21.61 32.82 -48.50
CA PRO A 110 -21.12 31.74 -47.63
C PRO A 110 -22.28 31.07 -46.85
N LEU A 111 -22.11 29.86 -46.33
CA LEU A 111 -22.85 29.42 -45.13
C LEU A 111 -21.89 28.69 -44.21
N GLU A 112 -21.60 29.31 -43.07
CA GLU A 112 -20.88 28.71 -41.96
C GLU A 112 -21.75 27.60 -41.35
N THR A 113 -21.30 26.36 -41.46
CA THR A 113 -21.60 25.30 -40.50
C THR A 113 -20.29 24.63 -40.15
N GLY A 114 -19.61 25.18 -39.15
CA GLY A 114 -18.48 24.52 -38.51
C GLY A 114 -18.95 23.23 -37.87
N SER A 115 -18.67 22.11 -38.52
CA SER A 115 -18.58 20.82 -37.84
C SER A 115 -17.17 20.77 -37.25
N PRO A 116 -16.99 20.61 -35.94
CA PRO A 116 -15.67 20.40 -35.39
C PRO A 116 -15.16 19.06 -35.94
N GLU A 117 -14.12 19.15 -36.75
CA GLU A 117 -13.30 18.03 -37.17
C GLU A 117 -12.81 17.32 -35.91
N SER A 118 -13.42 16.18 -35.59
CA SER A 118 -13.04 15.39 -34.42
C SER A 118 -11.64 14.85 -34.68
N LYS A 119 -10.66 15.37 -33.94
CA LYS A 119 -9.34 14.73 -33.81
C LYS A 119 -9.54 13.23 -33.56
N PRO A 120 -8.78 12.33 -34.22
CA PRO A 120 -8.79 10.93 -33.86
C PRO A 120 -8.51 10.81 -32.35
N ALA A 121 -9.37 10.10 -31.62
CA ALA A 121 -9.14 9.85 -30.21
C ALA A 121 -7.81 9.10 -30.03
N GLU A 122 -6.95 9.59 -29.15
CA GLU A 122 -5.74 8.87 -28.73
C GLU A 122 -6.12 7.45 -28.26
N PRO A 123 -5.30 6.42 -28.56
CA PRO A 123 -5.61 5.06 -28.14
C PRO A 123 -5.66 4.99 -26.62
N ASP A 124 -6.80 4.58 -26.05
CA ASP A 124 -6.94 4.40 -24.61
C ASP A 124 -5.87 3.40 -24.13
N PRO A 125 -4.91 3.82 -23.29
CA PRO A 125 -3.77 2.96 -22.95
C PRO A 125 -4.18 1.83 -21.97
N PHE A 126 -5.45 1.84 -21.55
CA PHE A 126 -6.08 0.82 -20.72
C PHE A 126 -7.04 -0.09 -21.51
N SER A 127 -7.16 0.09 -22.83
CA SER A 127 -8.08 -0.66 -23.71
C SER A 127 -7.80 -2.17 -23.76
N GLY A 128 -6.61 -2.61 -23.34
CA GLY A 128 -6.23 -4.01 -23.19
C GLY A 128 -6.59 -4.66 -21.85
N ASN A 129 -7.01 -3.90 -20.83
CA ASN A 129 -7.14 -4.44 -19.46
C ASN A 129 -8.59 -4.76 -19.06
N LEU A 130 -8.76 -5.72 -18.15
CA LEU A 130 -10.07 -6.10 -17.62
C LEU A 130 -10.64 -4.99 -16.73
N GLY A 131 -11.40 -4.05 -17.30
CA GLY A 131 -12.04 -2.94 -16.56
C GLY A 131 -12.02 -1.57 -17.24
N GLY A 132 -11.17 -1.40 -18.26
CA GLY A 132 -10.99 -0.14 -19.01
C GLY A 132 -10.48 1.02 -18.15
N ASP A 133 -10.79 2.26 -18.53
CA ASP A 133 -10.32 3.50 -17.89
C ASP A 133 -11.12 3.95 -16.64
N TRP A 134 -12.04 3.09 -16.16
CA TRP A 134 -12.98 3.40 -15.07
C TRP A 134 -13.82 4.66 -15.30
N GLY A 135 -14.19 4.94 -16.55
CA GLY A 135 -14.92 6.16 -16.91
C GLY A 135 -14.07 7.42 -16.83
N GLY A 136 -12.75 7.28 -17.01
CA GLY A 136 -11.77 8.37 -17.01
C GLY A 136 -10.95 8.50 -15.73
N PHE A 137 -11.44 8.00 -14.58
CA PHE A 137 -10.75 8.19 -13.29
C PHE A 137 -9.32 7.64 -13.27
N ARG A 138 -9.07 6.50 -13.94
CA ARG A 138 -7.71 5.95 -14.00
C ARG A 138 -6.78 6.84 -14.83
N ARG A 139 -7.31 7.39 -15.93
CA ARG A 139 -6.59 8.36 -16.77
C ARG A 139 -6.30 9.63 -15.99
N ASP A 140 -7.24 10.12 -15.19
CA ASP A 140 -7.07 11.30 -14.34
C ASP A 140 -6.02 11.09 -13.24
N LEU A 141 -6.01 9.91 -12.61
CA LEU A 141 -4.97 9.54 -11.64
C LEU A 141 -3.59 9.44 -12.28
N ALA A 142 -3.49 8.77 -13.44
CA ALA A 142 -2.24 8.66 -14.18
C ALA A 142 -1.74 10.04 -14.66
N ALA A 143 -2.66 10.92 -15.08
CA ALA A 143 -2.36 12.31 -15.41
C ALA A 143 -1.88 13.11 -14.18
N SER A 144 -2.36 12.74 -12.98
CA SER A 144 -1.87 13.28 -11.70
C SER A 144 -0.59 12.60 -11.19
N GLY A 145 0.02 11.73 -12.00
CA GLY A 145 1.28 11.06 -11.68
C GLY A 145 1.16 9.77 -10.89
N ILE A 146 -0.04 9.24 -10.63
CA ILE A 146 -0.22 8.03 -9.82
C ILE A 146 -0.76 6.89 -10.68
N THR A 147 -0.06 5.76 -10.68
CA THR A 147 -0.46 4.54 -11.39
C THR A 147 -0.58 3.36 -10.45
N PHE A 148 -1.54 2.48 -10.75
CA PHE A 148 -1.78 1.23 -10.06
C PHE A 148 -1.86 0.13 -11.10
N ASP A 149 -1.17 -0.99 -10.85
CA ASP A 149 -1.28 -2.20 -11.66
C ASP A 149 -1.51 -3.38 -10.72
N LEU A 150 -2.65 -4.05 -10.89
CA LEU A 150 -3.01 -5.24 -10.13
C LEU A 150 -3.00 -6.46 -11.04
N SER A 151 -2.39 -7.55 -10.60
CA SER A 151 -2.47 -8.83 -11.30
C SER A 151 -2.67 -9.97 -10.32
N ALA A 152 -3.34 -11.03 -10.79
CA ALA A 152 -3.31 -12.31 -10.10
C ALA A 152 -2.74 -13.36 -11.03
N THR A 153 -1.82 -14.14 -10.48
CA THR A 153 -1.28 -15.30 -11.14
C THR A 153 -1.64 -16.53 -10.32
N GLN A 154 -2.42 -17.44 -10.92
CA GLN A 154 -2.81 -18.70 -10.30
C GLN A 154 -1.98 -19.83 -10.89
N PHE A 155 -1.54 -20.75 -10.05
CA PHE A 155 -0.72 -21.90 -10.43
C PHE A 155 -1.39 -23.19 -9.99
N TYR A 156 -1.44 -24.14 -10.91
CA TYR A 156 -1.79 -25.53 -10.65
C TYR A 156 -0.65 -26.41 -11.16
N GLN A 157 0.20 -26.86 -10.26
CA GLN A 157 1.47 -27.51 -10.60
C GLN A 157 1.70 -28.75 -9.72
N GLY A 158 2.30 -29.79 -10.29
CA GLY A 158 2.54 -31.04 -9.57
C GLY A 158 3.64 -31.90 -10.18
N LEU A 159 4.18 -32.80 -9.36
CA LEU A 159 5.15 -33.81 -9.76
C LEU A 159 4.42 -34.98 -10.42
N VAL A 160 4.64 -35.18 -11.73
CA VAL A 160 4.07 -36.29 -12.50
C VAL A 160 4.85 -37.58 -12.23
N SER A 161 6.17 -37.50 -12.21
CA SER A 161 7.07 -38.61 -11.95
C SER A 161 8.35 -38.11 -11.26
N GLY A 162 8.99 -38.96 -10.47
CA GLY A 162 10.15 -38.62 -9.66
C GLY A 162 9.98 -39.05 -8.20
N SER A 163 10.94 -38.67 -7.36
CA SER A 163 10.90 -38.89 -5.91
C SER A 163 10.04 -37.81 -5.21
N GLY A 164 9.41 -38.12 -4.08
CA GLY A 164 8.58 -37.15 -3.33
C GLY A 164 7.08 -37.23 -3.61
N ASN A 165 6.34 -36.19 -3.20
CA ASN A 165 4.89 -36.15 -3.31
C ASN A 165 4.45 -35.91 -4.76
N ARG A 166 3.54 -36.76 -5.27
CA ARG A 166 2.99 -36.68 -6.64
C ARG A 166 1.66 -35.93 -6.72
N GLY A 167 1.40 -35.10 -5.71
CA GLY A 167 0.23 -34.23 -5.65
C GLY A 167 0.35 -33.05 -6.63
N PHE A 168 -0.79 -32.60 -7.12
CA PHE A 168 -0.90 -31.28 -7.74
C PHE A 168 -1.43 -30.31 -6.71
N ASP A 169 -0.79 -29.16 -6.65
CA ASP A 169 -1.09 -28.11 -5.70
C ASP A 169 -1.64 -26.89 -6.43
N TYR A 170 -2.62 -26.26 -5.79
CA TYR A 170 -3.19 -25.01 -6.24
C TYR A 170 -2.72 -23.87 -5.35
N THR A 171 -2.12 -22.86 -5.98
CA THR A 171 -1.55 -21.69 -5.31
C THR A 171 -1.77 -20.46 -6.17
N GLY A 172 -1.55 -19.27 -5.62
CA GLY A 172 -1.59 -18.06 -6.40
C GLY A 172 -0.94 -16.89 -5.70
N VAL A 173 -0.70 -15.86 -6.48
CA VAL A 173 -0.08 -14.60 -6.05
C VAL A 173 -0.96 -13.46 -6.56
N LEU A 174 -1.19 -12.47 -5.72
CA LEU A 174 -1.74 -11.16 -6.10
C LEU A 174 -0.60 -10.14 -6.03
N ASP A 175 -0.28 -9.52 -7.16
CA ASP A 175 0.76 -8.50 -7.25
C ASP A 175 0.10 -7.14 -7.47
N LEU A 176 0.43 -6.16 -6.62
CA LEU A 176 -0.01 -4.78 -6.73
C LEU A 176 1.21 -3.87 -6.83
N PHE A 177 1.34 -3.18 -7.95
CA PHE A 177 2.32 -2.14 -8.16
C PHE A 177 1.67 -0.78 -7.96
N VAL A 178 2.37 0.11 -7.25
CA VAL A 178 2.00 1.52 -7.11
C VAL A 178 3.20 2.35 -7.52
N ASN A 179 3.02 3.21 -8.52
CA ASN A 179 4.08 4.11 -8.97
C ASN A 179 3.60 5.56 -8.91
N ILE A 180 4.47 6.43 -8.43
CA ILE A 180 4.26 7.86 -8.31
C ILE A 180 5.35 8.55 -9.12
N ASP A 181 4.94 9.23 -10.19
CA ASP A 181 5.74 10.19 -10.94
C ASP A 181 5.73 11.51 -10.17
N THR A 182 6.90 11.90 -9.65
CA THR A 182 7.02 13.03 -8.71
C THR A 182 6.79 14.36 -9.40
N GLU A 183 7.07 14.45 -10.70
CA GLU A 183 6.89 15.67 -11.48
C GLU A 183 5.41 15.91 -11.74
N LYS A 184 4.70 14.89 -12.22
CA LYS A 184 3.25 14.94 -12.43
C LYS A 184 2.48 15.12 -11.12
N ALA A 185 3.01 14.61 -10.01
CA ALA A 185 2.45 14.82 -8.67
C ALA A 185 2.76 16.21 -8.08
N GLY A 186 3.57 17.04 -8.76
CA GLY A 186 3.93 18.39 -8.32
C GLY A 186 4.95 18.45 -7.18
N LEU A 187 5.81 17.44 -7.05
CA LEU A 187 6.82 17.33 -6.01
C LEU A 187 8.21 17.81 -6.50
N TRP A 188 8.85 17.09 -7.42
CA TRP A 188 10.12 17.46 -8.05
C TRP A 188 10.32 16.74 -9.40
N GLU A 189 11.20 17.27 -10.25
CA GLU A 189 11.42 16.76 -11.60
C GLU A 189 12.27 15.48 -11.64
N GLY A 190 11.95 14.58 -12.56
CA GLY A 190 12.73 13.38 -12.85
C GLY A 190 12.73 12.28 -11.78
N GLY A 191 11.84 12.37 -10.77
CA GLY A 191 11.71 11.38 -9.71
C GLY A 191 10.55 10.39 -9.91
N TYR A 192 10.75 9.16 -9.44
CA TYR A 192 9.73 8.11 -9.44
C TYR A 192 9.80 7.28 -8.16
N ILE A 193 8.69 7.18 -7.42
CA ILE A 193 8.58 6.28 -6.27
C ILE A 193 7.82 5.04 -6.73
N SER A 194 8.39 3.87 -6.53
CA SER A 194 7.78 2.59 -6.94
C SER A 194 7.70 1.65 -5.75
N THR A 195 6.58 0.94 -5.63
CA THR A 195 6.43 -0.13 -4.65
C THR A 195 5.67 -1.32 -5.24
N HIS A 196 6.13 -2.51 -4.87
CA HIS A 196 5.49 -3.77 -5.19
C HIS A 196 5.01 -4.43 -3.90
N LEU A 197 3.69 -4.64 -3.81
CA LEU A 197 3.02 -5.36 -2.75
C LEU A 197 2.55 -6.70 -3.29
N ALA A 198 2.91 -7.79 -2.62
CA ALA A 198 2.55 -9.13 -3.04
C ALA A 198 1.76 -9.87 -1.95
N TYR A 199 0.77 -10.64 -2.35
CA TYR A 199 0.01 -11.51 -1.48
C TYR A 199 -0.07 -12.92 -2.05
N GLY A 200 0.66 -13.85 -1.42
CA GLY A 200 0.63 -15.28 -1.75
C GLY A 200 -0.50 -15.99 -1.01
N TYR A 201 -1.18 -16.92 -1.69
CA TYR A 201 -2.19 -17.78 -1.09
C TYR A 201 -2.11 -19.23 -1.61
N GLY A 202 -2.66 -20.14 -0.81
CA GLY A 202 -2.60 -21.57 -1.06
C GLY A 202 -1.37 -22.23 -0.44
N THR A 203 -1.19 -23.52 -0.71
CA THR A 203 -0.08 -24.32 -0.21
C THR A 203 0.43 -25.19 -1.33
N THR A 204 1.74 -25.42 -1.39
CA THR A 204 2.33 -26.35 -2.35
C THR A 204 3.38 -27.23 -1.70
N SER A 205 3.36 -28.50 -2.07
CA SER A 205 4.38 -29.49 -1.75
C SER A 205 5.66 -29.29 -2.57
N LEU A 206 5.60 -28.57 -3.71
CA LEU A 206 6.77 -28.26 -4.54
C LEU A 206 7.60 -27.06 -4.03
N ALA A 207 7.01 -26.12 -3.28
CA ALA A 207 7.78 -25.04 -2.63
C ALA A 207 8.47 -25.49 -1.33
N LYS A 208 8.10 -26.65 -0.77
CA LYS A 208 8.87 -27.26 0.32
C LYS A 208 10.16 -27.81 -0.27
N GLN A 209 11.25 -27.06 -0.09
CA GLN A 209 12.61 -27.44 -0.47
C GLN A 209 12.86 -28.93 -0.18
N GLY A 210 13.35 -29.67 -1.18
CA GLY A 210 13.69 -31.09 -1.06
C GLY A 210 12.59 -32.08 -1.47
N SER A 211 11.38 -31.63 -1.77
CA SER A 211 10.35 -32.49 -2.38
C SER A 211 10.76 -32.78 -3.82
N SER A 212 11.29 -33.99 -4.07
CA SER A 212 11.93 -34.47 -5.33
C SER A 212 13.45 -34.31 -5.48
N GLY A 213 14.14 -33.81 -4.45
CA GLY A 213 15.61 -33.74 -4.44
C GLY A 213 16.22 -32.64 -5.32
N VAL A 214 15.37 -31.81 -5.95
CA VAL A 214 15.75 -30.62 -6.72
C VAL A 214 16.17 -29.50 -5.78
N ILE A 215 17.30 -28.85 -6.06
CA ILE A 215 17.84 -27.72 -5.29
C ILE A 215 17.20 -26.41 -5.72
N PHE A 216 17.08 -26.15 -7.02
CA PHE A 216 16.49 -24.92 -7.52
C PHE A 216 14.98 -25.03 -7.72
N PRO A 217 14.18 -24.16 -7.08
CA PRO A 217 12.72 -24.18 -7.21
C PRO A 217 12.21 -24.22 -8.66
N ALA A 218 11.34 -25.19 -8.93
CA ALA A 218 10.64 -25.34 -10.21
C ALA A 218 9.60 -24.23 -10.47
N ASN A 219 9.36 -23.34 -9.50
CA ASN A 219 8.44 -22.22 -9.63
C ASN A 219 8.92 -21.01 -8.83
N THR A 220 9.36 -19.98 -9.55
CA THR A 220 9.97 -18.77 -9.00
C THR A 220 8.96 -17.89 -8.27
N ALA A 221 7.72 -17.80 -8.77
CA ALA A 221 6.67 -17.03 -8.10
C ALA A 221 6.35 -17.66 -6.73
N LEU A 222 6.24 -18.99 -6.68
CA LEU A 222 5.99 -19.70 -5.43
C LEU A 222 7.18 -19.67 -4.46
N PHE A 223 8.41 -19.67 -5.00
CA PHE A 223 9.63 -19.51 -4.20
C PHE A 223 9.72 -18.14 -3.54
N GLN A 224 9.45 -17.08 -4.30
CA GLN A 224 9.42 -15.71 -3.78
C GLN A 224 8.49 -15.66 -2.58
N HIS A 225 7.22 -16.00 -2.75
CA HIS A 225 6.20 -15.73 -1.73
C HIS A 225 6.06 -16.79 -0.61
N GLN A 226 7.16 -17.50 -0.26
CA GLN A 226 7.32 -18.48 0.85
C GLN A 226 6.01 -19.10 1.38
N LEU A 227 5.50 -20.12 0.67
CA LEU A 227 4.19 -20.72 0.92
C LEU A 227 4.16 -21.66 2.12
N GLU A 228 4.07 -21.09 3.32
CA GLU A 228 3.31 -21.69 4.43
C GLU A 228 2.17 -20.75 4.86
N GLY A 229 1.20 -20.57 3.96
CA GLY A 229 -0.05 -19.87 4.24
C GLY A 229 -0.25 -18.56 3.49
N ASN A 230 -1.25 -17.82 3.93
CA ASN A 230 -1.64 -16.54 3.35
C ASN A 230 -0.69 -15.44 3.85
N ALA A 231 0.28 -15.02 3.04
CA ALA A 231 1.32 -14.05 3.42
C ALA A 231 1.24 -12.78 2.58
N PHE A 232 1.32 -11.62 3.24
CA PHE A 232 1.41 -10.30 2.61
C PHE A 232 2.81 -9.74 2.79
N GLU A 233 3.39 -9.20 1.72
CA GLU A 233 4.74 -8.66 1.72
C GLU A 233 4.85 -7.35 0.93
N VAL A 234 5.62 -6.40 1.47
CA VAL A 234 6.18 -5.29 0.70
C VAL A 234 7.48 -5.78 0.06
N SER A 235 7.38 -6.27 -1.17
CA SER A 235 8.49 -6.88 -1.92
C SER A 235 9.53 -5.84 -2.32
N SER A 236 9.10 -4.64 -2.73
CA SER A 236 10.01 -3.54 -3.04
C SER A 236 9.42 -2.17 -2.67
N LEU A 237 10.32 -1.23 -2.35
CA LEU A 237 10.03 0.18 -2.15
C LEU A 237 11.30 0.96 -2.46
N TYR A 238 11.32 1.67 -3.58
CA TYR A 238 12.49 2.41 -4.00
C TYR A 238 12.12 3.73 -4.68
N LEU A 239 13.05 4.67 -4.59
CA LEU A 239 13.06 5.92 -5.33
C LEU A 239 13.97 5.75 -6.54
N THR A 240 13.52 6.23 -7.69
CA THR A 240 14.35 6.43 -8.89
C THR A 240 14.47 7.93 -9.11
N GLN A 241 15.67 8.41 -9.40
CA GLN A 241 15.96 9.80 -9.74
C GLN A 241 16.78 9.84 -11.02
N LYS A 242 16.30 10.58 -12.02
CA LYS A 242 17.11 10.91 -13.20
C LYS A 242 18.09 12.02 -12.84
N LEU A 243 19.34 11.86 -13.28
CA LEU A 243 20.45 12.79 -13.06
C LEU A 243 20.99 13.21 -14.43
N GLY A 244 20.47 14.30 -14.97
CA GLY A 244 20.73 14.70 -16.36
C GLY A 244 20.23 13.66 -17.37
N ASP A 245 20.82 13.64 -18.56
CA ASP A 245 20.33 12.83 -19.69
C ASP A 245 20.81 11.38 -19.65
N ASN A 246 21.99 11.15 -19.05
CA ASN A 246 22.70 9.89 -19.20
C ASN A 246 22.77 9.07 -17.93
N ALA A 247 22.27 9.57 -16.79
CA ALA A 247 22.37 8.87 -15.52
C ALA A 247 21.02 8.70 -14.82
N THR A 248 20.81 7.53 -14.22
CA THR A 248 19.65 7.22 -13.38
C THR A 248 20.13 6.58 -12.09
N LEU A 249 19.66 7.08 -10.96
CA LEU A 249 19.95 6.54 -9.64
C LEU A 249 18.69 5.89 -9.08
N ILE A 250 18.79 4.65 -8.64
CA ILE A 250 17.75 3.92 -7.90
C ILE A 250 18.24 3.72 -6.48
N PHE A 251 17.39 3.94 -5.48
CA PHE A 251 17.73 3.77 -4.07
C PHE A 251 16.54 3.22 -3.28
N GLY A 252 16.76 2.15 -2.51
CA GLY A 252 15.77 1.63 -1.57
C GLY A 252 15.79 0.11 -1.42
N LYS A 253 14.64 -0.46 -1.04
CA LYS A 253 14.40 -1.91 -0.99
C LYS A 253 14.07 -2.41 -2.40
N LEU A 254 14.93 -3.27 -2.93
CA LEU A 254 14.91 -3.76 -4.30
C LEU A 254 14.55 -5.24 -4.31
N ASN A 255 13.67 -5.62 -5.22
CA ASN A 255 13.38 -7.02 -5.54
C ASN A 255 14.06 -7.36 -6.87
N VAL A 256 15.04 -8.25 -6.85
CA VAL A 256 15.84 -8.60 -8.03
C VAL A 256 15.00 -9.31 -9.09
N PHE A 257 13.95 -10.03 -8.69
CA PHE A 257 13.01 -10.64 -9.63
C PHE A 257 12.21 -9.60 -10.42
N ASP A 258 11.87 -8.47 -9.79
CA ASP A 258 11.20 -7.36 -10.47
C ASP A 258 12.16 -6.70 -11.48
N LEU A 259 13.41 -6.45 -11.07
CA LEU A 259 14.45 -5.87 -11.95
C LEU A 259 14.73 -6.78 -13.18
N ALA A 260 14.80 -8.10 -12.95
CA ALA A 260 15.02 -9.10 -13.98
C ALA A 260 13.82 -9.30 -14.93
N SER A 261 12.64 -8.79 -14.58
CA SER A 261 11.44 -8.94 -15.42
C SER A 261 11.53 -8.24 -16.78
N SER A 262 12.46 -7.29 -16.89
CA SER A 262 12.78 -6.56 -18.12
C SER A 262 13.55 -7.39 -19.15
N ASP A 263 14.19 -8.50 -18.76
CA ASP A 263 14.91 -9.38 -19.69
C ASP A 263 13.93 -9.91 -20.75
N PRO A 264 14.25 -9.86 -22.06
CA PRO A 264 13.31 -10.22 -23.12
C PRO A 264 13.01 -11.73 -23.24
N PHE A 265 13.80 -12.60 -22.60
CA PHE A 265 13.68 -14.05 -22.71
C PHE A 265 13.38 -14.75 -21.38
N LEU A 266 13.95 -14.29 -20.27
CA LEU A 266 13.92 -15.02 -18.99
C LEU A 266 12.67 -14.72 -18.15
N GLY A 267 12.33 -13.43 -17.96
CA GLY A 267 11.05 -12.99 -17.38
C GLY A 267 11.00 -12.61 -15.90
N GLY A 268 12.07 -12.83 -15.12
CA GLY A 268 12.21 -12.36 -13.75
C GLY A 268 11.27 -13.02 -12.72
N ARG A 269 9.98 -12.71 -12.74
CA ARG A 269 9.03 -13.03 -11.64
C ARG A 269 8.47 -14.45 -11.67
N GLY A 270 8.56 -15.17 -12.78
CA GLY A 270 7.99 -16.52 -12.95
C GLY A 270 6.48 -16.52 -13.28
N SER A 271 5.88 -15.35 -13.42
CA SER A 271 4.46 -15.17 -13.77
C SER A 271 4.20 -15.05 -15.27
N GLU A 272 5.23 -14.78 -16.08
CA GLU A 272 5.05 -14.42 -17.50
C GLU A 272 5.77 -15.36 -18.49
N ARG A 273 6.99 -15.78 -18.17
CA ARG A 273 7.83 -16.65 -19.02
C ARG A 273 8.14 -17.95 -18.28
N PHE A 274 9.43 -18.33 -18.19
CA PHE A 274 9.87 -19.52 -17.49
C PHE A 274 9.45 -19.48 -16.02
N MET A 275 9.05 -20.63 -15.46
CA MET A 275 8.73 -20.80 -14.05
C MET A 275 9.96 -21.17 -13.24
N ASN A 276 10.86 -22.03 -13.73
CA ASN A 276 12.00 -22.50 -12.96
C ASN A 276 13.01 -21.37 -12.71
N VAL A 277 13.42 -21.21 -11.45
CA VAL A 277 14.31 -20.11 -11.06
C VAL A 277 15.67 -20.19 -11.76
N ALA A 278 16.15 -21.40 -12.07
CA ALA A 278 17.41 -21.63 -12.77
C ALA A 278 17.43 -21.04 -14.19
N LEU A 279 16.26 -20.85 -14.81
CA LEU A 279 16.11 -20.18 -16.11
C LEU A 279 15.61 -18.74 -15.97
N ASN A 280 14.65 -18.52 -15.09
CA ASN A 280 13.90 -17.27 -15.00
C ASN A 280 14.68 -16.14 -14.29
N THR A 281 15.36 -16.43 -13.18
CA THR A 281 16.28 -15.49 -12.51
C THR A 281 17.43 -16.31 -11.93
N PRO A 282 18.38 -16.70 -12.80
CA PRO A 282 19.38 -17.71 -12.49
C PRO A 282 20.22 -17.29 -11.28
N PRO A 283 20.20 -18.05 -10.17
CA PRO A 283 20.98 -17.72 -8.98
C PRO A 283 22.48 -17.72 -9.29
N ASN A 284 23.20 -16.73 -8.79
CA ASN A 284 24.67 -16.61 -8.87
C ASN A 284 25.36 -16.87 -7.51
N GLY A 285 24.59 -16.93 -6.43
CA GLY A 285 25.07 -17.16 -5.07
C GLY A 285 25.72 -15.95 -4.40
N VAL A 286 25.67 -14.76 -5.02
CA VAL A 286 26.21 -13.50 -4.48
C VAL A 286 25.10 -12.48 -4.22
N LEU A 287 24.23 -12.27 -5.20
CA LEU A 287 23.16 -11.27 -5.13
C LEU A 287 21.90 -11.90 -4.50
N PRO A 288 21.38 -11.34 -3.37
CA PRO A 288 20.16 -11.83 -2.74
C PRO A 288 18.91 -11.61 -3.61
N ALA A 289 17.81 -12.30 -3.28
CA ALA A 289 16.54 -12.16 -3.97
C ALA A 289 15.90 -10.79 -3.71
N ILE A 290 15.86 -10.38 -2.44
CA ILE A 290 15.44 -9.04 -2.03
C ILE A 290 16.58 -8.42 -1.22
N THR A 291 16.96 -7.19 -1.57
CA THR A 291 18.06 -6.49 -0.92
C THR A 291 17.74 -5.01 -0.73
N PHE A 292 18.52 -4.32 0.08
CA PHE A 292 18.50 -2.86 0.18
C PHE A 292 19.77 -2.31 -0.46
N GLY A 293 19.66 -1.26 -1.25
CA GLY A 293 20.83 -0.73 -1.93
C GLY A 293 20.56 0.45 -2.84
N ALA A 294 21.60 0.81 -3.59
CA ALA A 294 21.57 1.83 -4.62
C ALA A 294 22.07 1.25 -5.94
N ILE A 295 21.48 1.69 -7.05
CA ILE A 295 21.95 1.38 -8.40
C ILE A 295 22.15 2.68 -9.16
N ALA A 296 23.37 2.93 -9.63
CA ALA A 296 23.67 4.00 -10.57
C ALA A 296 23.81 3.42 -11.98
N MET A 297 23.01 3.93 -12.90
CA MET A 297 22.97 3.50 -14.29
C MET A 297 23.44 4.65 -15.17
N PHE A 298 24.27 4.33 -16.16
CA PHE A 298 24.85 5.28 -17.09
C PHE A 298 24.68 4.78 -18.52
N GLN A 299 24.34 5.67 -19.44
CA GLN A 299 24.34 5.39 -20.88
C GLN A 299 25.57 6.06 -21.51
N VAL A 300 26.49 5.28 -22.08
CA VAL A 300 27.71 5.77 -22.74
C VAL A 300 27.70 5.34 -24.21
N GLY A 301 27.23 6.22 -25.08
CA GLY A 301 26.86 5.85 -26.45
C GLY A 301 25.76 4.78 -26.42
N ASP A 302 25.94 3.68 -27.14
CA ASP A 302 24.99 2.57 -27.14
C ASP A 302 25.18 1.61 -25.94
N VAL A 303 26.25 1.77 -25.14
CA VAL A 303 26.57 0.87 -24.03
C VAL A 303 25.87 1.33 -22.75
N GLY A 304 25.07 0.44 -22.16
CA GLY A 304 24.50 0.63 -20.84
C GLY A 304 25.44 0.11 -19.75
N LEU A 305 25.77 0.93 -18.77
CA LEU A 305 26.57 0.57 -17.60
C LEU A 305 25.71 0.69 -16.34
N SER A 306 25.81 -0.26 -15.43
CA SER A 306 25.09 -0.25 -14.16
C SER A 306 26.03 -0.66 -13.04
N PHE A 307 26.06 0.14 -11.97
CA PHE A 307 26.82 -0.11 -10.75
C PHE A 307 25.86 -0.15 -9.57
N MET A 308 25.91 -1.21 -8.80
CA MET A 308 25.04 -1.41 -7.65
C MET A 308 25.88 -1.60 -6.39
N VAL A 309 25.47 -0.94 -5.31
CA VAL A 309 25.93 -1.21 -3.95
C VAL A 309 24.73 -1.75 -3.19
N PHE A 310 24.88 -2.92 -2.57
CA PHE A 310 23.76 -3.61 -1.96
C PHE A 310 24.13 -4.29 -0.65
N ASP A 311 23.13 -4.51 0.19
CA ASP A 311 23.26 -5.29 1.40
C ASP A 311 23.26 -6.79 1.04
N PRO A 312 24.31 -7.55 1.39
CA PRO A 312 24.38 -8.98 1.07
C PRO A 312 23.38 -9.83 1.86
N ASN A 313 22.67 -9.26 2.84
CA ASN A 313 21.60 -9.95 3.55
C ASN A 313 20.30 -9.94 2.76
N ASP A 314 19.66 -11.10 2.63
CA ASP A 314 18.31 -11.18 2.08
C ASP A 314 17.27 -10.50 3.00
N ARG A 315 16.43 -9.66 2.38
CA ARG A 315 15.45 -8.76 2.99
C ARG A 315 14.01 -9.22 2.82
N TRP A 316 13.79 -10.49 2.47
CA TRP A 316 12.47 -11.11 2.50
C TRP A 316 11.85 -11.03 3.90
N GLY A 317 10.62 -10.53 4.01
CA GLY A 317 9.85 -10.38 5.25
C GLY A 317 10.47 -9.42 6.29
N LYS A 318 11.56 -8.73 5.95
CA LYS A 318 12.36 -7.89 6.86
C LYS A 318 12.26 -6.40 6.50
N GLY A 319 12.51 -5.57 7.51
CA GLY A 319 12.58 -4.12 7.38
C GLY A 319 14.01 -3.62 7.12
N LEU A 320 14.30 -2.42 7.60
CA LEU A 320 15.56 -1.70 7.42
C LEU A 320 16.53 -1.87 8.61
N GLU A 321 16.32 -2.87 9.45
CA GLU A 321 17.19 -3.19 10.59
C GLU A 321 18.52 -3.82 10.16
N ASN A 322 19.62 -3.49 10.85
CA ASN A 322 20.95 -4.09 10.63
C ASN A 322 21.41 -4.03 9.15
N LEU A 323 21.14 -2.93 8.44
CA LEU A 323 21.61 -2.77 7.06
C LEU A 323 23.14 -2.83 7.00
N PHE A 324 23.67 -3.59 6.05
CA PHE A 324 25.11 -3.76 5.81
C PHE A 324 25.90 -4.33 7.00
N SER A 325 25.24 -4.90 8.02
CA SER A 325 25.91 -5.41 9.22
C SER A 325 26.86 -6.58 8.94
N ASN A 326 26.59 -7.32 7.85
CA ASN A 326 27.34 -8.51 7.47
C ASN A 326 28.21 -8.26 6.23
N GLY A 327 28.47 -7.00 5.87
CA GLY A 327 29.30 -6.62 4.73
C GLY A 327 28.55 -5.81 3.67
N VAL A 328 29.20 -5.66 2.52
CA VAL A 328 28.75 -4.85 1.39
C VAL A 328 28.88 -5.69 0.13
N GLY A 329 27.82 -5.71 -0.66
CA GLY A 329 27.77 -6.24 -2.01
C GLY A 329 27.98 -5.16 -3.06
N LEU A 330 28.69 -5.51 -4.12
CA LEU A 330 28.93 -4.69 -5.30
C LEU A 330 28.52 -5.49 -6.54
N SER A 331 27.81 -4.86 -7.46
CA SER A 331 27.56 -5.43 -8.79
C SER A 331 27.90 -4.41 -9.86
N ALA A 332 28.60 -4.83 -10.91
CA ALA A 332 28.87 -4.03 -12.09
C ALA A 332 28.37 -4.80 -13.31
N THR A 333 27.52 -4.18 -14.12
CA THR A 333 26.96 -4.77 -15.33
C THR A 333 27.18 -3.85 -16.52
N ALA A 334 27.66 -4.41 -17.62
CA ALA A 334 27.77 -3.74 -18.91
C ALA A 334 26.88 -4.46 -19.93
N VAL A 335 26.05 -3.69 -20.64
CA VAL A 335 25.14 -4.16 -21.68
C VAL A 335 25.54 -3.50 -22.99
N VAL A 336 25.99 -4.32 -23.95
CA VAL A 336 26.45 -3.88 -25.26
C VAL A 336 25.46 -4.40 -26.30
N PRO A 337 24.56 -3.55 -26.82
CA PRO A 337 23.74 -3.91 -27.97
C PRO A 337 24.61 -3.93 -29.23
N VAL A 338 24.35 -4.90 -30.11
CA VAL A 338 25.01 -5.06 -31.39
C VAL A 338 23.99 -5.53 -32.42
N GLN A 339 24.28 -5.33 -33.71
CA GLN A 339 23.43 -5.82 -34.78
C GLN A 339 24.10 -7.01 -35.46
N MET A 340 23.43 -8.16 -35.46
CA MET A 340 23.93 -9.40 -36.06
C MET A 340 22.83 -10.01 -36.91
N PHE A 341 23.18 -10.38 -38.15
CA PHE A 341 22.24 -10.95 -39.13
C PHE A 341 21.01 -10.07 -39.43
N GLY A 342 21.15 -8.74 -39.29
CA GLY A 342 20.03 -7.80 -39.49
C GLY A 342 19.06 -7.70 -38.31
N HIS A 343 19.38 -8.35 -37.19
CA HIS A 343 18.57 -8.36 -35.97
C HIS A 343 19.38 -7.88 -34.76
N THR A 344 18.67 -7.41 -33.74
CA THR A 344 19.28 -6.98 -32.48
C THR A 344 19.85 -8.17 -31.73
N ALA A 345 21.09 -8.02 -31.28
CA ALA A 345 21.73 -8.90 -30.33
C ALA A 345 22.28 -8.07 -29.16
N THR A 346 22.49 -8.71 -28.02
CA THR A 346 22.97 -8.04 -26.82
C THR A 346 23.96 -8.92 -26.10
N HIS A 347 25.10 -8.33 -25.78
CA HIS A 347 26.11 -8.93 -24.91
C HIS A 347 26.02 -8.26 -23.54
N THR A 348 25.88 -9.06 -22.48
CA THR A 348 25.85 -8.56 -21.11
C THR A 348 26.95 -9.23 -20.31
N LEU A 349 27.78 -8.42 -19.66
CA LEU A 349 28.78 -8.89 -18.70
C LEU A 349 28.40 -8.35 -17.32
N SER A 350 28.25 -9.23 -16.35
CA SER A 350 27.95 -8.89 -14.96
C SER A 350 29.04 -9.45 -14.05
N ILE A 351 29.48 -8.64 -13.10
CA ILE A 351 30.46 -9.01 -12.07
C ILE A 351 29.85 -8.65 -10.73
N ASP A 352 29.69 -9.63 -9.87
CA ASP A 352 29.14 -9.47 -8.52
C ASP A 352 30.20 -9.86 -7.49
N TYR A 353 30.31 -9.08 -6.42
CA TYR A 353 31.21 -9.33 -5.30
C TYR A 353 30.48 -9.04 -4.00
N SER A 354 30.73 -9.83 -2.96
CA SER A 354 30.25 -9.57 -1.61
C SER A 354 31.40 -9.69 -0.62
N SER A 355 31.57 -8.70 0.26
CA SER A 355 32.51 -8.78 1.38
C SER A 355 31.97 -9.60 2.56
N GLN A 356 30.78 -10.18 2.42
CA GLN A 356 30.18 -11.02 3.44
C GLN A 356 31.07 -12.22 3.77
N THR A 357 31.03 -12.59 5.04
CA THR A 357 31.66 -13.81 5.53
C THR A 357 30.65 -14.94 5.51
N GLY A 358 30.97 -16.02 4.79
CA GLY A 358 30.16 -17.23 4.68
C GLY A 358 30.87 -18.42 5.31
N THR A 359 30.11 -19.48 5.58
CA THR A 359 30.67 -20.73 6.12
C THR A 359 31.56 -21.41 5.07
N ASP A 360 32.76 -21.83 5.48
CA ASP A 360 33.67 -22.59 4.62
C ASP A 360 33.10 -23.98 4.36
N LEU A 361 32.64 -24.21 3.13
CA LEU A 361 32.01 -25.47 2.74
C LEU A 361 32.94 -26.69 2.83
N SER A 362 34.24 -26.50 3.03
CA SER A 362 35.21 -27.58 3.26
C SER A 362 35.32 -28.01 4.73
N ASP A 363 34.67 -27.30 5.66
CA ASP A 363 34.63 -27.68 7.07
C ASP A 363 33.66 -28.84 7.30
N SER A 364 34.21 -30.03 7.55
CA SER A 364 33.43 -31.24 7.84
C SER A 364 32.53 -31.13 9.08
N GLN A 365 32.77 -30.16 9.98
CA GLN A 365 31.93 -29.92 11.14
C GLN A 365 30.52 -29.44 10.77
N ILE A 366 30.28 -28.99 9.54
CA ILE A 366 28.94 -28.64 9.01
C ILE A 366 27.96 -29.82 9.13
N LEU A 367 28.46 -31.07 9.10
CA LEU A 367 27.62 -32.26 9.22
C LEU A 367 27.18 -32.56 10.66
N LEU A 368 27.75 -31.88 11.65
CA LEU A 368 27.46 -32.10 13.07
C LEU A 368 26.32 -31.16 13.50
N PRO A 369 25.26 -31.68 14.16
CA PRO A 369 24.19 -30.85 14.70
C PRO A 369 24.70 -29.81 15.70
N ASP A 370 25.68 -30.21 16.54
CA ASP A 370 26.34 -29.36 17.53
C ASP A 370 27.87 -29.46 17.33
N PRO A 371 28.46 -28.61 16.48
CA PRO A 371 29.90 -28.66 16.21
C PRO A 371 30.70 -28.25 17.47
N PRO A 372 31.80 -28.96 17.81
CA PRO A 372 32.57 -28.72 19.03
C PRO A 372 33.36 -27.40 19.00
N THR A 373 33.55 -26.83 17.81
CA THR A 373 34.17 -25.51 17.60
C THR A 373 33.33 -24.69 16.62
N PRO A 374 33.40 -23.35 16.65
CA PRO A 374 32.74 -22.52 15.64
C PRO A 374 33.17 -22.94 14.23
N LEU A 375 32.22 -23.01 13.29
CA LEU A 375 32.47 -23.40 11.91
C LEU A 375 33.46 -22.43 11.26
N SER A 376 34.43 -22.98 10.51
CA SER A 376 35.35 -22.20 9.70
C SER A 376 34.58 -21.26 8.76
N GLN A 377 35.10 -20.06 8.59
CA GLN A 377 34.48 -19.01 7.80
C GLN A 377 35.44 -18.55 6.70
N LYS A 378 34.88 -18.17 5.55
CA LYS A 378 35.58 -17.51 4.46
C LYS A 378 34.90 -16.20 4.11
N SER A 379 35.72 -15.16 3.99
CA SER A 379 35.26 -13.83 3.60
C SER A 379 35.49 -13.60 2.11
N GLY A 380 34.55 -12.92 1.48
CA GLY A 380 34.69 -12.53 0.08
C GLY A 380 34.30 -13.66 -0.88
N PHE A 381 33.19 -13.49 -1.59
CA PHE A 381 32.81 -14.36 -2.70
C PHE A 381 32.29 -13.54 -3.87
N TYR A 382 32.46 -14.06 -5.08
CA TYR A 382 32.19 -13.35 -6.31
C TYR A 382 31.59 -14.26 -7.38
N SER A 383 30.90 -13.65 -8.33
CA SER A 383 30.44 -14.30 -9.54
C SER A 383 30.67 -13.41 -10.76
N ILE A 384 30.96 -14.05 -11.88
CA ILE A 384 31.09 -13.38 -13.19
C ILE A 384 30.13 -14.09 -14.14
N ALA A 385 29.22 -13.34 -14.73
CA ALA A 385 28.26 -13.85 -15.69
C ALA A 385 28.42 -13.15 -17.03
N TYR A 386 28.40 -13.96 -18.10
CA TYR A 386 28.29 -13.47 -19.47
C TYR A 386 26.99 -13.99 -20.07
N GLN A 387 26.18 -13.09 -20.61
CA GLN A 387 24.92 -13.40 -21.28
C GLN A 387 24.94 -12.87 -22.71
N TYR A 388 24.40 -13.67 -23.62
CA TYR A 388 24.24 -13.36 -25.02
C TYR A 388 22.79 -13.62 -25.43
N ASN A 389 22.16 -12.58 -25.96
CA ASN A 389 20.79 -12.56 -26.44
C ASN A 389 20.81 -12.25 -27.93
N GLN A 390 20.09 -13.00 -28.76
CA GLN A 390 19.99 -12.75 -30.20
C GLN A 390 18.56 -12.95 -30.66
N PHE A 391 17.97 -11.93 -31.27
CA PHE A 391 16.69 -12.09 -31.96
C PHE A 391 16.90 -12.67 -33.36
N PHE A 392 15.96 -13.52 -33.79
CA PHE A 392 15.89 -14.04 -35.17
C PHE A 392 14.74 -13.42 -35.96
N TYR A 393 13.80 -12.81 -35.24
CA TYR A 393 12.69 -12.08 -35.80
C TYR A 393 12.32 -10.95 -34.84
N GLU A 394 12.10 -9.77 -35.41
CA GLU A 394 11.65 -8.59 -34.69
C GLU A 394 10.66 -7.87 -35.59
N ASN A 395 9.45 -7.64 -35.11
CA ASN A 395 8.46 -6.85 -35.81
C ASN A 395 8.68 -5.35 -35.51
N PRO A 396 9.04 -4.51 -36.50
CA PRO A 396 9.29 -3.09 -36.26
C PRO A 396 8.06 -2.32 -35.77
N GLN A 397 6.85 -2.84 -36.04
CA GLN A 397 5.58 -2.21 -35.68
C GLN A 397 5.04 -2.69 -34.34
N ASN A 398 5.53 -3.83 -33.84
CA ASN A 398 5.14 -4.39 -32.55
C ASN A 398 6.37 -4.93 -31.81
N PRO A 399 6.98 -4.14 -30.90
CA PRO A 399 8.16 -4.55 -30.15
C PRO A 399 7.99 -5.82 -29.31
N ASN A 400 6.76 -6.26 -29.03
CA ASN A 400 6.48 -7.49 -28.29
C ASN A 400 6.45 -8.72 -29.20
N ASP A 401 6.36 -8.54 -30.51
CA ASP A 401 6.37 -9.61 -31.49
C ASP A 401 7.79 -9.86 -32.01
N ARG A 402 8.55 -10.57 -31.18
CA ARG A 402 9.94 -10.94 -31.41
C ARG A 402 10.27 -12.26 -30.74
N TRP A 403 11.14 -13.04 -31.35
CA TRP A 403 11.66 -14.26 -30.76
C TRP A 403 13.11 -14.50 -31.16
N GLY A 404 13.79 -15.31 -30.37
CA GLY A 404 15.22 -15.47 -30.49
C GLY A 404 15.78 -16.52 -29.56
N MET A 405 17.10 -16.48 -29.40
CA MET A 405 17.86 -17.29 -28.48
C MET A 405 18.45 -16.47 -27.35
N PHE A 406 18.66 -17.15 -26.23
CA PHE A 406 19.46 -16.66 -25.12
C PHE A 406 20.51 -17.70 -24.74
N PHE A 407 21.63 -17.22 -24.22
CA PHE A 407 22.70 -18.01 -23.64
C PHE A 407 23.26 -17.24 -22.46
N ARG A 408 23.56 -17.91 -21.35
CA ARG A 408 24.31 -17.32 -20.25
C ARG A 408 25.22 -18.37 -19.61
N ALA A 409 26.41 -17.94 -19.27
CA ALA A 409 27.35 -18.70 -18.47
C ALA A 409 27.75 -17.88 -17.25
N THR A 410 27.73 -18.50 -16.08
CA THR A 410 28.16 -17.88 -14.83
C THR A 410 29.28 -18.71 -14.22
N LEU A 411 30.33 -18.05 -13.74
CA LEU A 411 31.38 -18.63 -12.91
C LEU A 411 31.28 -18.01 -11.52
N ALA A 412 31.54 -18.80 -10.49
CA ALA A 412 31.58 -18.36 -9.10
C ALA A 412 32.78 -18.98 -8.37
N ASP A 413 33.16 -18.37 -7.26
CA ASP A 413 34.27 -18.78 -6.38
C ASP A 413 34.13 -20.22 -5.82
N GLY A 414 32.90 -20.70 -5.65
CA GLY A 414 32.61 -22.06 -5.19
C GLY A 414 32.88 -22.34 -3.71
N ASN A 415 33.35 -21.38 -2.93
CA ASN A 415 33.48 -21.50 -1.47
C ASN A 415 33.77 -20.13 -0.83
N PRO A 416 32.82 -19.52 -0.09
CA PRO A 416 31.64 -20.12 0.54
C PRO A 416 30.41 -20.34 -0.37
N ASN A 417 30.46 -19.92 -1.64
CA ASN A 417 29.33 -20.11 -2.56
C ASN A 417 29.11 -21.60 -2.90
N ILE A 418 27.86 -22.08 -2.87
CA ILE A 418 27.55 -23.47 -3.24
C ILE A 418 27.66 -23.72 -4.75
N ILE A 419 27.59 -22.66 -5.57
CA ILE A 419 27.68 -22.70 -7.03
C ILE A 419 29.13 -22.51 -7.44
N SER A 420 29.63 -23.35 -8.36
CA SER A 420 30.93 -23.11 -9.03
C SER A 420 30.74 -22.56 -10.45
N TYR A 421 29.77 -23.07 -11.19
CA TYR A 421 29.42 -22.53 -12.49
C TYR A 421 27.98 -22.86 -12.87
N SER A 422 27.41 -22.10 -13.80
CA SER A 422 26.15 -22.44 -14.44
C SER A 422 26.19 -22.12 -15.93
N ILE A 423 25.42 -22.89 -16.71
CA ILE A 423 25.19 -22.64 -18.14
C ILE A 423 23.71 -22.76 -18.38
N LEU A 424 23.15 -21.81 -19.12
CA LEU A 424 21.77 -21.84 -19.57
C LEU A 424 21.67 -21.35 -21.00
N ALA A 425 20.77 -21.95 -21.76
CA ALA A 425 20.56 -21.63 -23.15
C ALA A 425 19.15 -22.01 -23.56
N GLY A 426 18.60 -21.30 -24.53
CA GLY A 426 17.26 -21.62 -25.01
C GLY A 426 16.76 -20.73 -26.11
N LEU A 427 15.53 -21.02 -26.52
CA LEU A 427 14.74 -20.23 -27.46
C LEU A 427 13.51 -19.71 -26.73
N ALA A 428 13.18 -18.44 -26.89
CA ALA A 428 11.96 -17.87 -26.34
C ALA A 428 11.51 -16.63 -27.11
N GLY A 429 10.25 -16.22 -26.89
CA GLY A 429 9.68 -15.00 -27.46
C GLY A 429 8.23 -15.19 -27.89
N SER A 430 7.76 -14.34 -28.81
CA SER A 430 6.43 -14.45 -29.40
C SER A 430 6.30 -15.70 -30.27
N ALA A 431 5.11 -16.31 -30.27
CA ALA A 431 4.84 -17.45 -31.14
C ALA A 431 4.69 -16.97 -32.60
N PRO A 432 5.47 -17.50 -33.57
CA PRO A 432 5.45 -17.03 -34.96
C PRO A 432 4.08 -17.11 -35.65
N TRP A 433 3.23 -18.04 -35.21
CA TRP A 433 1.88 -18.26 -35.75
C TRP A 433 0.79 -17.47 -35.02
N ARG A 434 1.09 -16.91 -33.84
CA ARG A 434 0.16 -16.14 -33.03
C ARG A 434 0.93 -15.10 -32.21
N PRO A 435 1.16 -13.89 -32.76
CA PRO A 435 2.03 -12.86 -32.17
C PRO A 435 1.71 -12.41 -30.74
N GLN A 436 0.47 -12.67 -30.29
CA GLN A 436 -0.01 -12.38 -28.93
C GLN A 436 0.40 -13.46 -27.91
N ASP A 437 0.73 -14.65 -28.39
CA ASP A 437 1.16 -15.79 -27.58
C ASP A 437 2.68 -15.78 -27.44
N SER A 438 3.19 -16.41 -26.39
CA SER A 438 4.64 -16.59 -26.20
C SER A 438 5.00 -18.05 -25.92
N PHE A 439 6.23 -18.41 -26.23
CA PHE A 439 6.77 -19.73 -25.97
C PHE A 439 8.19 -19.64 -25.42
N GLY A 440 8.63 -20.71 -24.78
CA GLY A 440 10.03 -20.88 -24.41
C GLY A 440 10.42 -22.36 -24.32
N LEU A 441 11.65 -22.63 -24.71
CA LEU A 441 12.35 -23.90 -24.51
C LEU A 441 13.73 -23.53 -23.96
N GLY A 442 13.95 -23.85 -22.68
CA GLY A 442 15.19 -23.51 -21.97
C GLY A 442 15.85 -24.77 -21.41
N TYR A 443 17.17 -24.79 -21.45
CA TYR A 443 18.00 -25.77 -20.76
C TYR A 443 18.89 -25.05 -19.75
N PHE A 444 19.06 -25.64 -18.57
CA PHE A 444 19.97 -25.16 -17.56
C PHE A 444 20.85 -26.30 -17.03
N TYR A 445 22.07 -25.96 -16.63
CA TYR A 445 23.03 -26.82 -15.96
C TYR A 445 23.72 -26.04 -14.85
N TYR A 446 23.72 -26.58 -13.64
CA TYR A 446 24.38 -26.02 -12.46
C TYR A 446 25.43 -26.99 -11.93
N GLY A 447 26.69 -26.52 -11.97
CA GLY A 447 27.83 -27.17 -11.36
C GLY A 447 27.98 -26.74 -9.91
N PHE A 448 27.65 -27.62 -8.97
CA PHE A 448 27.85 -27.35 -7.54
C PHE A 448 29.30 -27.52 -7.12
N SER A 449 29.70 -26.83 -6.05
CA SER A 449 31.11 -26.76 -5.66
C SER A 449 31.68 -28.09 -5.17
N GLY A 450 32.96 -28.30 -5.48
CA GLY A 450 33.70 -29.48 -5.02
C GLY A 450 33.74 -29.57 -3.50
N ALA A 451 33.87 -28.42 -2.81
CA ALA A 451 33.83 -28.35 -1.36
C ALA A 451 32.51 -28.89 -0.79
N LEU A 452 31.36 -28.46 -1.34
CA LEU A 452 30.05 -28.98 -0.94
C LEU A 452 29.95 -30.50 -1.18
N LYS A 453 30.33 -30.95 -2.38
CA LYS A 453 30.21 -32.36 -2.79
C LYS A 453 31.05 -33.29 -1.92
N GLU A 454 32.30 -32.93 -1.66
CA GLU A 454 33.21 -33.76 -0.85
C GLU A 454 32.81 -33.77 0.62
N THR A 455 32.40 -32.61 1.18
CA THR A 455 31.96 -32.51 2.58
C THR A 455 30.73 -33.37 2.84
N PHE A 456 29.72 -33.33 1.98
CA PHE A 456 28.47 -34.10 2.19
C PHE A 456 28.57 -35.57 1.75
N ARG A 457 29.60 -35.96 0.99
CA ARG A 457 29.80 -37.33 0.45
C ARG A 457 29.54 -38.47 1.45
N PRO A 458 29.91 -38.38 2.75
CA PRO A 458 29.68 -39.46 3.72
C PRO A 458 28.20 -39.73 4.02
N ILE A 459 27.33 -38.72 3.88
CA ILE A 459 25.90 -38.83 4.24
C ILE A 459 24.97 -38.69 3.03
N LEU A 460 25.41 -38.00 1.98
CA LEU A 460 24.59 -37.67 0.81
C LEU A 460 25.48 -37.50 -0.43
N THR A 461 25.18 -38.24 -1.50
CA THR A 461 25.85 -38.04 -2.79
C THR A 461 25.20 -36.88 -3.54
N ILE A 462 25.87 -35.72 -3.53
CA ILE A 462 25.50 -34.53 -4.29
C ILE A 462 26.31 -34.53 -5.60
N GLY A 463 25.64 -34.42 -6.74
CA GLY A 463 26.26 -34.11 -8.02
C GLY A 463 25.71 -32.82 -8.60
N ASP A 464 25.77 -32.68 -9.91
CA ASP A 464 25.23 -31.50 -10.61
C ASP A 464 23.74 -31.64 -10.90
N GLU A 465 23.08 -30.50 -11.04
CA GLU A 465 21.66 -30.38 -11.38
C GLU A 465 21.50 -29.80 -12.78
N GLN A 466 20.59 -30.36 -13.55
CA GLN A 466 20.30 -29.89 -14.90
C GLN A 466 18.83 -30.13 -15.22
N GLY A 467 18.29 -29.34 -16.14
CA GLY A 467 16.92 -29.52 -16.56
C GLY A 467 16.57 -28.81 -17.84
N VAL A 468 15.42 -29.20 -18.37
CA VAL A 468 14.77 -28.57 -19.51
C VAL A 468 13.41 -28.08 -19.05
N GLU A 469 13.04 -26.87 -19.45
CA GLU A 469 11.70 -26.34 -19.31
C GLU A 469 11.14 -25.95 -20.67
N MET A 470 9.87 -26.27 -20.88
CA MET A 470 9.10 -25.86 -22.04
C MET A 470 7.81 -25.21 -21.57
N TYR A 471 7.52 -24.02 -22.08
CA TYR A 471 6.24 -23.37 -21.84
C TYR A 471 5.59 -22.86 -23.12
N TYR A 472 4.27 -22.81 -23.10
CA TYR A 472 3.47 -22.11 -24.10
C TYR A 472 2.38 -21.30 -23.41
N LYS A 473 2.40 -19.99 -23.62
CA LYS A 473 1.44 -19.02 -23.09
C LYS A 473 0.49 -18.59 -24.20
N ALA A 474 -0.77 -19.01 -24.08
CA ALA A 474 -1.86 -18.54 -24.92
C ALA A 474 -2.50 -17.28 -24.32
N ALA A 475 -2.46 -16.16 -25.05
CA ALA A 475 -3.23 -14.96 -24.71
C ALA A 475 -4.68 -15.18 -25.15
N LEU A 476 -5.57 -15.57 -24.23
CA LEU A 476 -6.98 -15.82 -24.55
C LEU A 476 -7.71 -14.49 -24.81
N THR A 477 -7.37 -13.48 -24.01
CA THR A 477 -7.69 -12.07 -24.20
C THR A 477 -6.48 -11.24 -23.80
N PRO A 478 -6.43 -9.94 -24.10
CA PRO A 478 -5.32 -9.09 -23.64
C PRO A 478 -5.09 -9.08 -22.11
N TRP A 479 -6.12 -9.41 -21.31
CA TRP A 479 -6.08 -9.45 -19.84
C TRP A 479 -6.14 -10.86 -19.23
N LEU A 480 -6.34 -11.91 -20.05
CA LEU A 480 -6.42 -13.31 -19.60
C LEU A 480 -5.45 -14.17 -20.39
N ASN A 481 -4.50 -14.77 -19.69
CA ASN A 481 -3.53 -15.66 -20.29
C ASN A 481 -3.51 -17.03 -19.59
N LEU A 482 -3.33 -18.06 -20.40
CA LEU A 482 -3.19 -19.44 -19.94
C LEU A 482 -1.83 -19.96 -20.41
N THR A 483 -0.97 -20.34 -19.47
CA THR A 483 0.32 -20.97 -19.75
C THR A 483 0.27 -22.44 -19.34
N THR A 484 0.76 -23.30 -20.22
CA THR A 484 1.14 -24.68 -19.87
C THR A 484 2.65 -24.75 -19.79
N ASP A 485 3.15 -25.40 -18.75
CA ASP A 485 4.57 -25.51 -18.41
C ASP A 485 4.94 -26.98 -18.17
N PHE A 486 6.07 -27.43 -18.69
CA PHE A 486 6.57 -28.77 -18.47
C PHE A 486 8.07 -28.75 -18.24
N GLN A 487 8.50 -29.36 -17.14
CA GLN A 487 9.90 -29.39 -16.71
C GLN A 487 10.38 -30.84 -16.53
N ILE A 488 11.59 -31.10 -16.99
CA ILE A 488 12.33 -32.34 -16.75
C ILE A 488 13.61 -31.96 -16.04
N ILE A 489 13.77 -32.38 -14.78
CA ILE A 489 14.91 -32.00 -13.94
C ILE A 489 15.62 -33.26 -13.46
N SER A 490 16.91 -33.36 -13.76
CA SER A 490 17.81 -34.32 -13.15
C SER A 490 18.39 -33.69 -11.88
N PRO A 491 17.97 -34.11 -10.68
CA PRO A 491 18.33 -33.43 -9.45
C PRO A 491 19.82 -33.55 -9.08
N ALA A 492 20.29 -32.62 -8.24
CA ALA A 492 21.62 -32.68 -7.65
C ALA A 492 21.80 -33.91 -6.76
N ILE A 493 20.77 -34.24 -5.96
CA ILE A 493 20.76 -35.37 -5.04
C ILE A 493 20.64 -36.67 -5.84
N LYS A 494 21.71 -37.48 -5.89
CA LYS A 494 21.77 -38.67 -6.77
C LYS A 494 20.93 -39.86 -6.31
N SER A 495 20.40 -39.83 -5.08
CA SER A 495 19.41 -40.79 -4.62
C SER A 495 17.98 -40.47 -5.09
N ALA A 496 17.75 -39.28 -5.66
CA ALA A 496 16.45 -38.89 -6.20
C ALA A 496 16.34 -39.23 -7.70
N ASP A 497 15.17 -39.68 -8.11
CA ASP A 497 14.83 -39.93 -9.51
C ASP A 497 14.62 -38.61 -10.28
N THR A 498 14.82 -38.64 -11.60
CA THR A 498 14.48 -37.52 -12.49
C THR A 498 13.04 -37.05 -12.26
N ALA A 499 12.89 -35.76 -11.97
CA ALA A 499 11.62 -35.12 -11.71
C ALA A 499 10.99 -34.64 -13.02
N TYR A 500 9.74 -35.05 -13.25
CA TYR A 500 8.90 -34.59 -14.34
C TYR A 500 7.76 -33.78 -13.73
N ILE A 501 7.72 -32.49 -14.01
CA ILE A 501 6.79 -31.54 -13.40
C ILE A 501 5.91 -30.96 -14.49
N LEU A 502 4.61 -30.94 -14.24
CA LEU A 502 3.62 -30.32 -15.12
C LEU A 502 2.96 -29.16 -14.37
N GLY A 503 2.91 -28.00 -15.01
CA GLY A 503 2.32 -26.78 -14.47
C GLY A 503 1.31 -26.17 -15.42
N PHE A 504 0.26 -25.60 -14.84
CA PHE A 504 -0.67 -24.69 -15.51
C PHE A 504 -0.66 -23.38 -14.76
N ARG A 505 -0.59 -22.27 -15.49
CA ARG A 505 -0.66 -20.92 -14.95
C ARG A 505 -1.76 -20.12 -15.62
N LEU A 506 -2.63 -19.54 -14.81
CA LEU A 506 -3.67 -18.63 -15.26
C LEU A 506 -3.33 -17.24 -14.75
N GLY A 507 -2.83 -16.38 -15.63
CA GLY A 507 -2.57 -14.98 -15.34
C GLY A 507 -3.76 -14.12 -15.72
N VAL A 508 -4.18 -13.29 -14.79
CA VAL A 508 -5.26 -12.33 -14.96
C VAL A 508 -4.71 -10.97 -14.58
N VAL A 509 -4.67 -10.06 -15.55
CA VAL A 509 -4.34 -8.66 -15.26
C VAL A 509 -5.63 -7.97 -14.87
N PHE A 510 -5.74 -7.63 -13.59
CA PHE A 510 -6.94 -7.03 -13.01
C PHE A 510 -6.84 -5.53 -13.07
N GLU A 511 -7.96 -4.93 -13.43
CA GLU A 511 -8.16 -3.50 -13.31
C GLU A 511 -9.51 -3.28 -12.65
N LEU A 512 -9.52 -3.42 -11.31
CA LEU A 512 -10.67 -3.41 -10.40
C LEU A 512 -11.94 -2.78 -11.00
N VAL A 513 -12.96 -3.61 -11.23
CA VAL A 513 -14.21 -3.21 -11.90
C VAL A 513 -14.92 -2.08 -11.13
N ALA A 514 -14.74 -0.84 -11.61
CA ALA A 514 -15.35 0.35 -11.03
C ALA A 514 -16.88 0.33 -11.09
N ARG A 515 -17.53 -0.40 -12.01
CA ARG A 515 -19.01 -0.46 -12.02
C ARG A 515 -19.59 -1.21 -10.82
N TRP A 516 -18.83 -2.14 -10.24
CA TRP A 516 -19.24 -2.89 -9.05
C TRP A 516 -18.78 -2.19 -7.77
N CYS A 517 -17.56 -1.63 -7.77
CA CYS A 517 -17.08 -0.76 -6.69
C CYS A 517 -17.92 0.51 -6.57
N GLN A 518 -18.15 1.34 -7.59
CA GLN A 518 -18.95 2.57 -7.47
C GLN A 518 -20.39 2.33 -6.95
N LYS A 519 -20.98 1.17 -7.20
CA LYS A 519 -22.31 0.76 -6.68
C LYS A 519 -22.26 0.22 -5.24
N ILE A 520 -21.12 -0.33 -4.83
CA ILE A 520 -20.86 -0.84 -3.48
C ILE A 520 -20.24 0.24 -2.59
N THR A 521 -19.28 1.01 -3.05
CA THR A 521 -18.71 2.21 -2.42
C THR A 521 -19.77 3.28 -2.21
N SER A 522 -20.78 3.46 -3.07
CA SER A 522 -21.88 4.41 -2.79
C SER A 522 -22.89 3.92 -1.75
N ARG A 523 -23.07 2.59 -1.59
CA ARG A 523 -23.91 1.99 -0.55
C ARG A 523 -23.16 1.83 0.78
N LEU A 524 -21.94 1.32 0.74
CA LEU A 524 -21.05 1.15 1.89
C LEU A 524 -20.53 2.50 2.40
N SER A 525 -20.19 3.49 1.58
CA SER A 525 -19.80 4.82 2.10
C SER A 525 -20.96 5.49 2.82
N LYS A 526 -22.21 5.35 2.37
CA LYS A 526 -23.36 5.86 3.11
C LYS A 526 -23.56 5.14 4.43
N GLU A 527 -23.56 3.82 4.48
CA GLU A 527 -23.71 3.07 5.74
C GLU A 527 -22.53 3.26 6.70
N TYR A 528 -21.30 3.33 6.19
CA TYR A 528 -20.09 3.47 6.99
C TYR A 528 -19.89 4.92 7.46
N LEU A 529 -20.06 5.93 6.60
CA LEU A 529 -20.08 7.34 7.02
C LEU A 529 -21.24 7.62 7.99
N MET A 530 -22.39 6.95 7.82
CA MET A 530 -23.50 7.04 8.77
C MET A 530 -23.14 6.41 10.12
N SER A 531 -22.50 5.24 10.13
CA SER A 531 -22.04 4.59 11.37
C SER A 531 -20.98 5.42 12.10
N LEU A 532 -20.08 6.07 11.36
CA LEU A 532 -19.05 6.98 11.89
C LEU A 532 -19.66 8.29 12.39
N LYS A 533 -20.65 8.85 11.68
CA LYS A 533 -21.40 10.05 12.10
C LYS A 533 -22.25 9.77 13.34
N LEU A 534 -22.93 8.62 13.42
CA LEU A 534 -23.75 8.24 14.58
C LEU A 534 -22.91 7.88 15.81
N SER A 535 -21.78 7.18 15.65
CA SER A 535 -20.89 6.89 16.79
C SER A 535 -20.26 8.16 17.37
N TYR A 536 -19.90 9.10 16.50
CA TYR A 536 -19.44 10.42 16.90
C TYR A 536 -20.55 11.22 17.58
N ALA A 537 -21.76 11.28 16.99
CA ALA A 537 -22.92 11.93 17.60
C ALA A 537 -23.31 11.31 18.96
N PHE A 538 -23.28 9.98 19.08
CA PHE A 538 -23.48 9.28 20.34
C PHE A 538 -22.50 9.75 21.40
N THR A 539 -21.21 9.82 21.06
CA THR A 539 -20.16 10.24 22.00
C THR A 539 -20.41 11.68 22.49
N ILE A 540 -20.70 12.61 21.57
CA ILE A 540 -21.01 14.00 21.94
C ILE A 540 -22.27 14.07 22.79
N PHE A 541 -23.35 13.39 22.43
CA PHE A 541 -24.58 13.39 23.23
C PHE A 541 -24.39 12.71 24.59
N PHE A 542 -23.62 11.63 24.67
CA PHE A 542 -23.33 10.95 25.92
C PHE A 542 -22.55 11.86 26.90
N VAL A 543 -21.65 12.69 26.37
CA VAL A 543 -20.89 13.66 27.16
C VAL A 543 -21.68 14.92 27.50
N THR A 544 -22.56 15.39 26.61
CA THR A 544 -23.24 16.69 26.75
C THR A 544 -24.64 16.59 27.36
N LEU A 545 -25.35 15.50 27.09
CA LEU A 545 -26.74 15.21 27.51
C LEU A 545 -26.85 13.90 28.31
N GLY A 546 -25.81 13.09 28.39
CA GLY A 546 -25.86 11.73 28.91
C GLY A 546 -25.66 11.59 30.43
N PRO A 547 -25.66 10.32 30.91
CA PRO A 547 -25.78 10.00 32.33
C PRO A 547 -24.58 10.46 33.18
N ILE A 548 -23.41 10.66 32.57
CA ILE A 548 -22.20 11.13 33.26
C ILE A 548 -22.49 12.43 34.04
N LYS A 549 -23.24 13.36 33.45
CA LYS A 549 -23.60 14.64 34.08
C LYS A 549 -24.88 14.53 34.91
N THR A 550 -25.84 13.75 34.43
CA THR A 550 -27.15 13.61 35.07
C THR A 550 -27.07 12.91 36.43
N ILE A 551 -26.24 11.86 36.57
CA ILE A 551 -26.14 11.06 37.80
C ILE A 551 -25.71 11.90 39.02
N PRO A 552 -24.55 12.60 39.02
CA PRO A 552 -24.13 13.38 40.18
C PRO A 552 -25.09 14.55 40.46
N GLY A 553 -25.63 15.21 39.42
CA GLY A 553 -26.62 16.27 39.58
C GLY A 553 -27.93 15.77 40.21
N PHE A 554 -28.39 14.59 39.80
CA PHE A 554 -29.58 13.97 40.37
C PHE A 554 -29.38 13.61 41.84
N VAL A 555 -28.25 12.99 42.19
CA VAL A 555 -27.95 12.64 43.60
C VAL A 555 -27.95 13.89 44.49
N ALA A 556 -27.41 15.01 44.01
CA ALA A 556 -27.43 16.28 44.74
C ALA A 556 -28.84 16.85 44.97
N ILE A 557 -29.74 16.71 43.98
CA ILE A 557 -31.11 17.26 44.02
C ILE A 557 -32.09 16.33 44.78
N THR A 558 -31.72 15.07 44.98
CA THR A 558 -32.54 14.06 45.68
C THR A 558 -31.98 13.63 47.03
N ALA A 559 -30.98 14.34 47.57
CA ALA A 559 -30.35 13.99 48.84
C ALA A 559 -31.37 13.98 50.02
N ASP A 560 -32.38 14.84 49.94
CA ASP A 560 -33.44 15.02 50.93
C ASP A 560 -34.73 14.23 50.64
N LEU A 561 -34.75 13.35 49.63
CA LEU A 561 -35.95 12.63 49.18
C LEU A 561 -35.85 11.12 49.43
N ASP A 562 -36.99 10.50 49.73
CA ASP A 562 -37.09 9.05 49.80
C ASP A 562 -36.90 8.39 48.43
N ARG A 563 -36.60 7.09 48.43
CA ARG A 563 -36.25 6.34 47.21
C ARG A 563 -37.42 6.25 46.21
N ALA A 564 -38.67 6.22 46.68
CA ALA A 564 -39.84 6.13 45.81
C ALA A 564 -40.11 7.49 45.14
N THR A 565 -40.02 8.59 45.88
CA THR A 565 -40.14 9.94 45.33
C THR A 565 -39.01 10.27 44.37
N SER A 566 -37.78 9.86 44.68
CA SER A 566 -36.63 10.04 43.79
C SER A 566 -36.85 9.37 42.43
N LYS A 567 -37.35 8.12 42.40
CA LYS A 567 -37.72 7.45 41.14
C LYS A 567 -38.82 8.18 40.38
N ARG A 568 -39.82 8.72 41.08
CA ARG A 568 -40.91 9.51 40.46
C ARG A 568 -40.40 10.81 39.85
N LEU A 569 -39.45 11.46 40.53
CA LEU A 569 -38.76 12.65 40.04
C LEU A 569 -37.88 12.34 38.83
N ALA A 570 -37.13 11.24 38.83
CA ALA A 570 -36.34 10.79 37.69
C ALA A 570 -37.22 10.58 36.44
N ILE A 571 -38.33 9.85 36.56
CA ILE A 571 -39.26 9.61 35.44
C ILE A 571 -39.82 10.92 34.90
N ARG A 572 -40.33 11.80 35.77
CA ARG A 572 -40.89 13.09 35.34
C ARG A 572 -39.84 14.02 34.75
N GLY A 573 -38.64 14.08 35.35
CA GLY A 573 -37.52 14.87 34.84
C GLY A 573 -37.11 14.42 33.45
N THR A 574 -36.96 13.11 33.23
CA THR A 574 -36.66 12.56 31.90
C THR A 574 -37.77 12.87 30.89
N LEU A 575 -39.05 12.77 31.27
CA LEU A 575 -40.17 13.10 30.37
C LEU A 575 -40.16 14.58 29.96
N VAL A 576 -39.92 15.49 30.91
CA VAL A 576 -39.81 16.94 30.62
C VAL A 576 -38.58 17.21 29.75
N ALA A 577 -37.43 16.61 30.05
CA ALA A 577 -36.22 16.75 29.25
C ALA A 577 -36.41 16.21 27.82
N THR A 578 -37.10 15.06 27.67
CA THR A 578 -37.45 14.48 26.36
C THR A 578 -38.30 15.46 25.57
N ALA A 579 -39.34 16.04 26.19
CA ALA A 579 -40.20 17.02 25.53
C ALA A 579 -39.40 18.25 25.05
N ILE A 580 -38.46 18.75 25.86
CA ILE A 580 -37.61 19.89 25.50
C ILE A 580 -36.67 19.52 24.35
N VAL A 581 -35.94 18.40 24.45
CA VAL A 581 -35.01 17.93 23.41
C VAL A 581 -35.70 17.75 22.06
N PHE A 582 -36.88 17.12 22.05
CA PHE A 582 -37.66 16.93 20.83
C PHE A 582 -38.27 18.23 20.32
N ALA A 583 -38.76 19.12 21.18
CA ALA A 583 -39.22 20.44 20.76
C ALA A 583 -38.08 21.24 20.11
N THR A 584 -36.88 21.24 20.70
CA THR A 584 -35.69 21.86 20.12
C THR A 584 -35.33 21.26 18.76
N ALA A 585 -35.29 19.92 18.65
CA ALA A 585 -34.98 19.24 17.40
C ALA A 585 -35.99 19.54 16.29
N LEU A 586 -37.29 19.53 16.62
CA LEU A 586 -38.38 19.76 15.67
C LEU A 586 -38.45 21.22 15.21
N ILE A 587 -38.41 22.18 16.14
CA ILE A 587 -38.44 23.62 15.82
C ILE A 587 -37.28 23.97 14.89
N PHE A 588 -36.10 23.39 15.13
CA PHE A 588 -34.91 23.72 14.35
C PHE A 588 -34.89 23.09 12.96
N SER A 589 -35.40 21.86 12.81
CA SER A 589 -35.49 21.17 11.52
C SER A 589 -36.32 21.91 10.47
N GLY A 590 -37.24 22.79 10.89
CA GLY A 590 -38.09 23.59 9.99
C GLY A 590 -37.71 25.06 9.82
N THR A 591 -36.94 25.67 10.74
CA THR A 591 -36.82 27.14 10.84
C THR A 591 -35.52 27.71 10.26
N LEU A 592 -34.48 26.88 10.08
CA LEU A 592 -33.16 27.35 9.60
C LEU A 592 -33.17 27.95 8.19
N ARG A 593 -34.10 27.52 7.32
CA ARG A 593 -34.22 28.08 5.96
C ARG A 593 -34.72 29.53 5.96
N SER A 594 -35.29 30.00 7.06
CA SER A 594 -35.96 31.30 7.16
C SER A 594 -35.04 32.42 7.69
N TRP A 595 -33.90 32.08 8.31
CA TRP A 595 -33.08 33.03 9.08
C TRP A 595 -31.75 33.40 8.41
N GLU A 596 -31.47 32.90 7.21
CA GLU A 596 -30.24 33.17 6.41
C GLU A 596 -28.90 32.98 7.16
N VAL A 597 -28.89 32.24 8.28
CA VAL A 597 -27.67 31.97 9.04
C VAL A 597 -26.86 30.89 8.32
N SER A 598 -25.61 31.20 7.96
CA SER A 598 -24.74 30.28 7.23
C SER A 598 -24.30 29.10 8.09
N LEU A 599 -24.10 27.94 7.46
CA LEU A 599 -23.60 26.72 8.12
C LEU A 599 -22.26 26.96 8.88
N PRO A 600 -21.27 27.70 8.33
CA PRO A 600 -20.06 28.05 9.08
C PRO A 600 -20.35 28.87 10.34
N ALA A 601 -21.28 29.83 10.28
CA ALA A 601 -21.65 30.63 11.45
C ALA A 601 -22.28 29.78 12.55
N MET A 602 -23.10 28.79 12.17
CA MET A 602 -23.69 27.83 13.10
C MET A 602 -22.65 26.90 13.74
N GLN A 603 -21.69 26.41 12.96
CA GLN A 603 -20.59 25.57 13.46
C GLN A 603 -19.68 26.34 14.42
N LEU A 604 -19.39 27.60 14.10
CA LEU A 604 -18.62 28.49 14.97
C LEU A 604 -19.36 28.75 16.30
N ALA A 605 -20.65 29.10 16.24
CA ALA A 605 -21.46 29.33 17.43
C ALA A 605 -21.56 28.06 18.30
N GLY A 606 -21.79 26.89 17.69
CA GLY A 606 -21.83 25.61 18.39
C GLY A 606 -20.49 25.24 19.04
N GLY A 607 -19.38 25.46 18.33
CA GLY A 607 -18.02 25.26 18.86
C GLY A 607 -17.69 26.15 20.05
N LEU A 608 -18.06 27.44 19.98
CA LEU A 608 -17.87 28.39 21.08
C LEU A 608 -18.71 28.05 22.31
N LEU A 609 -19.95 27.58 22.12
CA LEU A 609 -20.80 27.13 23.22
C LEU A 609 -20.25 25.85 23.88
N LEU A 610 -19.77 24.88 23.09
CA LEU A 610 -19.09 23.67 23.57
C LEU A 610 -17.86 24.00 24.41
N PHE A 611 -17.02 24.91 23.93
CA PHE A 611 -15.82 25.38 24.62
C PHE A 611 -16.15 26.12 25.91
N SER A 612 -17.11 27.06 25.87
CA SER A 612 -17.53 27.82 27.06
C SER A 612 -18.08 26.91 28.17
N GLY A 613 -18.91 25.92 27.80
CA GLY A 613 -19.43 24.95 28.78
C GLY A 613 -18.37 24.02 29.37
N ALA A 614 -17.31 23.71 28.60
CA ALA A 614 -16.16 22.96 29.09
C ALA A 614 -15.37 23.77 30.13
N CYS A 615 -15.06 25.04 29.83
CA CYS A 615 -14.38 25.94 30.76
C CYS A 615 -15.18 26.13 32.06
N ALA A 616 -16.51 26.30 31.97
CA ALA A 616 -17.37 26.43 33.15
C ALA A 616 -17.34 25.18 34.04
N SER A 617 -17.26 23.98 33.45
CA SER A 617 -17.19 22.71 34.17
C SER A 617 -15.83 22.49 34.84
N LEU A 618 -14.75 22.89 34.18
CA LEU A 618 -13.40 22.87 34.74
C LEU A 618 -13.26 23.83 35.93
N ASN A 619 -13.80 25.05 35.84
CA ASN A 619 -13.68 26.07 36.88
C ASN A 619 -14.50 25.80 38.14
N LYS A 620 -15.69 25.20 38.01
CA LYS A 620 -16.59 25.00 39.17
C LYS A 620 -16.33 23.68 39.90
N GLY A 621 -15.81 22.66 39.22
CA GLY A 621 -15.75 21.30 39.75
C GLY A 621 -17.15 20.73 40.03
N PHE A 622 -17.27 19.40 40.16
CA PHE A 622 -18.49 18.79 40.68
C PHE A 622 -18.48 18.94 42.20
N THR A 623 -19.12 19.96 42.76
CA THR A 623 -19.23 20.12 44.21
C THR A 623 -20.43 19.34 44.74
N LEU A 624 -20.22 18.49 45.74
CA LEU A 624 -21.32 17.97 46.56
C LEU A 624 -21.99 19.16 47.26
N PRO A 625 -23.33 19.15 47.43
CA PRO A 625 -23.93 19.91 48.51
C PRO A 625 -23.25 19.53 49.82
N PRO A 626 -23.00 20.47 50.74
CA PRO A 626 -22.39 20.16 52.02
C PRO A 626 -23.14 19.01 52.68
N GLU A 627 -22.37 18.06 53.21
CA GLU A 627 -22.81 16.93 54.03
C GLU A 627 -23.91 17.44 54.98
N GLN A 628 -25.13 16.93 54.81
CA GLN A 628 -26.18 17.22 55.78
C GLN A 628 -25.69 16.65 57.11
N ALA A 629 -25.42 17.58 58.02
CA ALA A 629 -25.15 17.34 59.42
C ALA A 629 -26.11 16.27 59.96
N THR A 630 -25.54 15.34 60.70
CA THR A 630 -26.17 14.22 61.41
C THR A 630 -27.26 14.60 62.43
N ASP A 631 -27.75 15.84 62.46
CA ASP A 631 -28.70 16.36 63.45
C ASP A 631 -29.80 17.25 62.83
N ALA A 632 -30.40 16.84 61.71
CA ALA A 632 -31.61 17.49 61.17
C ALA A 632 -32.89 16.73 61.63
N PRO A 633 -33.94 17.42 62.11
CA PRO A 633 -35.21 16.79 62.52
C PRO A 633 -35.82 15.95 61.40
N GLU A 634 -36.52 14.85 61.75
CA GLU A 634 -37.33 14.08 60.82
C GLU A 634 -38.16 15.01 59.92
N PRO A 635 -38.06 14.89 58.59
CA PRO A 635 -38.82 15.76 57.70
C PRO A 635 -40.32 15.57 57.97
N PRO A 636 -41.11 16.65 58.04
CA PRO A 636 -42.55 16.56 58.26
C PRO A 636 -43.19 15.65 57.20
N GLU A 637 -44.20 14.85 57.58
CA GLU A 637 -44.98 14.04 56.63
C GLU A 637 -45.65 14.97 55.60
N LEU A 638 -44.95 15.19 54.49
CA LEU A 638 -45.41 16.03 53.39
C LEU A 638 -46.67 15.43 52.81
N SER A 639 -47.73 16.23 52.67
CA SER A 639 -48.95 15.76 52.03
C SER A 639 -48.65 15.33 50.59
N ALA A 640 -49.42 14.37 50.07
CA ALA A 640 -49.26 13.88 48.69
C ALA A 640 -49.32 15.01 47.64
N ARG A 641 -50.00 16.12 47.96
CA ARG A 641 -50.11 17.32 47.12
C ARG A 641 -48.83 18.16 47.13
N GLU A 642 -48.21 18.37 48.28
CA GLU A 642 -46.95 19.10 48.44
C GLU A 642 -45.79 18.35 47.78
N LEU A 643 -45.72 17.03 48.00
CA LEU A 643 -44.73 16.17 47.35
C LEU A 643 -44.85 16.21 45.82
N ASN A 644 -46.07 16.18 45.31
CA ASN A 644 -46.32 16.31 43.87
C ASN A 644 -45.87 17.67 43.30
N ASN A 645 -46.00 18.75 44.07
CA ASN A 645 -45.55 20.09 43.68
C ASN A 645 -44.02 20.21 43.70
N ILE A 646 -43.36 19.64 44.72
CA ILE A 646 -41.89 19.56 44.80
C ILE A 646 -41.33 18.81 43.59
N VAL A 647 -41.90 17.64 43.30
CA VAL A 647 -41.50 16.82 42.14
C VAL A 647 -41.71 17.60 40.84
N LYS A 648 -42.83 18.30 40.65
CA LYS A 648 -43.08 19.10 39.44
C LYS A 648 -42.04 20.23 39.28
N ARG A 649 -41.75 20.97 40.34
CA ARG A 649 -40.80 22.09 40.31
C ARG A 649 -39.38 21.60 40.01
N ARG A 650 -38.91 20.59 40.76
CA ARG A 650 -37.55 20.03 40.60
C ARG A 650 -37.38 19.31 39.27
N ALA A 651 -38.43 18.67 38.74
CA ALA A 651 -38.40 18.02 37.43
C ALA A 651 -38.11 19.01 36.30
N LEU A 652 -38.70 20.20 36.34
CA LEU A 652 -38.43 21.24 35.35
C LEU A 652 -37.06 21.89 35.58
N SER A 653 -36.77 22.33 36.81
CA SER A 653 -35.49 22.94 37.16
C SER A 653 -35.07 22.58 38.60
N PRO A 654 -33.83 22.10 38.82
CA PRO A 654 -32.73 22.07 37.85
C PRO A 654 -32.70 20.81 36.95
N LEU A 655 -33.53 19.79 37.20
CA LEU A 655 -33.30 18.45 36.65
C LEU A 655 -33.41 18.38 35.11
N ALA A 656 -34.52 18.81 34.52
CA ALA A 656 -34.62 18.84 33.06
C ALA A 656 -33.72 19.95 32.48
N VAL A 657 -33.76 21.16 33.05
CA VAL A 657 -32.90 22.29 32.67
C VAL A 657 -32.28 22.92 33.92
N PRO A 658 -30.94 23.06 34.00
CA PRO A 658 -29.94 22.79 32.98
C PRO A 658 -29.28 21.41 33.08
N THR A 659 -29.68 20.52 34.00
CA THR A 659 -28.91 19.30 34.31
C THR A 659 -28.91 18.29 33.15
N ILE A 660 -30.09 17.89 32.66
CA ILE A 660 -30.18 16.95 31.52
C ILE A 660 -30.00 17.70 30.19
N VAL A 661 -30.80 18.75 29.98
CA VAL A 661 -30.74 19.59 28.79
C VAL A 661 -29.87 20.80 29.08
N THR A 662 -28.60 20.69 28.69
CA THR A 662 -27.62 21.77 28.80
C THR A 662 -27.69 22.68 27.56
N PRO A 663 -27.32 23.97 27.66
CA PRO A 663 -27.15 24.83 26.48
C PRO A 663 -26.19 24.24 25.43
N VAL A 664 -25.18 23.51 25.89
CA VAL A 664 -24.21 22.80 25.05
C VAL A 664 -24.87 21.61 24.35
N GLY A 665 -25.68 20.83 25.06
CA GLY A 665 -26.41 19.71 24.49
C GLY A 665 -27.44 20.16 23.45
N ILE A 666 -28.07 21.33 23.65
CA ILE A 666 -28.88 21.99 22.63
C ILE A 666 -28.04 22.26 21.38
N ALA A 667 -26.89 22.95 21.51
CA ALA A 667 -26.02 23.25 20.36
C ALA A 667 -25.57 21.98 19.61
N ALA A 668 -25.23 20.90 20.32
CA ALA A 668 -24.89 19.63 19.71
C ALA A 668 -26.06 19.04 18.90
N ILE A 669 -27.30 19.10 19.42
CA ILE A 669 -28.50 18.66 18.69
C ILE A 669 -28.63 19.44 17.38
N LEU A 670 -28.46 20.76 17.42
CA LEU A 670 -28.57 21.64 16.25
C LEU A 670 -27.55 21.28 15.17
N VAL A 671 -26.27 21.15 15.54
CA VAL A 671 -25.18 20.85 14.60
C VAL A 671 -25.38 19.48 13.95
N PHE A 672 -25.73 18.45 14.72
CA PHE A 672 -25.89 17.11 14.15
C PHE A 672 -27.13 16.96 13.28
N LEU A 673 -28.25 17.60 13.65
CA LEU A 673 -29.44 17.62 12.80
C LEU A 673 -29.19 18.33 11.47
N GLU A 674 -28.41 19.41 11.48
CA GLU A 674 -28.05 20.13 10.26
C GLU A 674 -27.12 19.30 9.37
N ILE A 675 -26.09 18.65 9.95
CA ILE A 675 -25.23 17.71 9.22
C ILE A 675 -26.03 16.55 8.59
N ALA A 676 -27.14 16.14 9.22
CA ALA A 676 -27.99 15.06 8.76
C ALA A 676 -29.15 15.48 7.85
N ASN A 677 -29.38 16.78 7.63
CA ASN A 677 -30.59 17.34 7.00
C ASN A 677 -30.85 16.81 5.57
N ALA A 678 -29.82 16.29 4.88
CA ALA A 678 -29.95 15.70 3.55
C ALA A 678 -30.30 14.19 3.52
N ASP A 679 -30.37 13.51 4.67
CA ASP A 679 -30.57 12.05 4.75
C ASP A 679 -31.57 11.66 5.86
N LEU A 680 -32.76 11.19 5.45
CA LEU A 680 -33.84 10.77 6.34
C LEU A 680 -33.41 9.71 7.36
N PHE A 681 -32.59 8.74 6.95
CA PHE A 681 -32.14 7.69 7.87
C PHE A 681 -31.18 8.26 8.91
N ALA A 682 -30.33 9.23 8.54
CA ALA A 682 -29.39 9.86 9.46
C ALA A 682 -30.13 10.74 10.48
N THR A 683 -31.14 11.46 10.02
CA THR A 683 -32.05 12.22 10.89
C THR A 683 -32.76 11.29 11.88
N LEU A 684 -33.36 10.17 11.42
CA LEU A 684 -33.99 9.18 12.30
C LEU A 684 -33.00 8.54 13.27
N GLY A 685 -31.76 8.32 12.84
CA GLY A 685 -30.68 7.83 13.69
C GLY A 685 -30.35 8.78 14.85
N ILE A 686 -30.30 10.09 14.60
CA ILE A 686 -30.10 11.11 15.63
C ILE A 686 -31.28 11.14 16.61
N TYR A 687 -32.52 11.11 16.13
CA TYR A 687 -33.69 11.01 17.01
C TYR A 687 -33.64 9.74 17.88
N GLY A 688 -33.22 8.61 17.30
CA GLY A 688 -32.99 7.36 18.03
C GLY A 688 -31.93 7.49 19.12
N LEU A 689 -30.81 8.17 18.83
CA LEU A 689 -29.77 8.46 19.81
C LEU A 689 -30.26 9.36 20.95
N LEU A 690 -31.10 10.36 20.66
CA LEU A 690 -31.67 11.23 21.69
C LEU A 690 -32.59 10.45 22.62
N ILE A 691 -33.42 9.55 22.09
CA ILE A 691 -34.24 8.62 22.91
C ILE A 691 -33.33 7.74 23.75
N LEU A 692 -32.28 7.16 23.15
CA LEU A 692 -31.31 6.33 23.85
C LEU A 692 -30.67 7.09 25.02
N MET A 693 -30.30 8.36 24.83
CA MET A 693 -29.76 9.19 25.92
C MET A 693 -30.78 9.42 27.04
N MET A 694 -32.06 9.66 26.71
CA MET A 694 -33.12 9.82 27.72
C MET A 694 -33.32 8.53 28.54
N VAL A 695 -33.25 7.37 27.88
CA VAL A 695 -33.30 6.06 28.54
C VAL A 695 -32.08 5.86 29.44
N LEU A 696 -30.87 6.12 28.93
CA LEU A 696 -29.63 5.99 29.71
C LEU A 696 -29.61 6.93 30.93
N ASN A 697 -30.12 8.15 30.79
CA ASN A 697 -30.29 9.08 31.90
C ASN A 697 -31.26 8.54 32.96
N LEU A 698 -32.41 8.01 32.55
CA LEU A 698 -33.39 7.42 33.47
C LEU A 698 -32.81 6.24 34.24
N VAL A 699 -32.14 5.32 33.53
CA VAL A 699 -31.46 4.17 34.12
C VAL A 699 -30.35 4.64 35.06
N GLY A 700 -29.52 5.57 34.63
CA GLY A 700 -28.47 6.18 35.44
C GLY A 700 -29.01 6.76 36.74
N MET A 701 -30.11 7.51 36.69
CA MET A 701 -30.77 8.07 37.88
C MET A 701 -31.33 6.98 38.81
N TRP A 702 -31.88 5.88 38.29
CA TRP A 702 -32.36 4.77 39.11
C TRP A 702 -31.25 4.04 39.86
N PHE A 703 -30.05 3.98 39.28
CA PHE A 703 -28.86 3.35 39.86
C PHE A 703 -27.87 4.36 40.45
N ALA A 704 -28.25 5.64 40.57
CA ALA A 704 -27.31 6.70 40.92
C ALA A 704 -26.61 6.49 42.27
N GLN A 705 -27.34 6.02 43.29
CA GLN A 705 -26.77 5.74 44.62
C GLN A 705 -25.75 4.58 44.60
N PRO A 706 -26.05 3.38 44.06
CA PRO A 706 -25.07 2.33 43.86
C PRO A 706 -23.84 2.77 43.06
N ILE A 707 -24.07 3.52 41.97
CA ILE A 707 -23.02 4.00 41.07
C ILE A 707 -22.05 4.94 41.81
N VAL A 708 -22.57 5.93 42.54
CA VAL A 708 -21.74 6.87 43.32
C VAL A 708 -21.02 6.18 44.47
N ARG A 709 -21.65 5.20 45.14
CA ARG A 709 -20.99 4.40 46.18
C ARG A 709 -19.86 3.52 45.66
N PHE A 710 -20.01 2.96 44.46
CA PHE A 710 -19.01 2.10 43.84
C PHE A 710 -17.82 2.87 43.27
N VAL A 711 -18.10 3.94 42.52
CA VAL A 711 -17.05 4.72 41.84
C VAL A 711 -16.38 5.69 42.82
N GLY A 712 -17.08 6.17 43.84
CA GLY A 712 -16.60 7.22 44.74
C GLY A 712 -16.75 8.61 44.11
N PHE A 713 -17.22 9.57 44.90
CA PHE A 713 -17.49 10.94 44.40
C PHE A 713 -16.24 11.66 43.82
N PRO A 714 -15.03 11.56 44.42
CA PRO A 714 -13.82 12.16 43.85
C PRO A 714 -13.47 11.64 42.45
N ASN A 715 -13.74 10.36 42.17
CA ASN A 715 -13.44 9.77 40.87
C ASN A 715 -14.42 10.24 39.78
N PHE A 716 -15.68 10.52 40.14
CA PHE A 716 -16.62 11.19 39.23
C PHE A 716 -16.16 12.59 38.82
N GLN A 717 -15.52 13.31 39.73
CA GLN A 717 -14.98 14.64 39.46
C GLN A 717 -13.81 14.58 38.46
N VAL A 718 -12.89 13.61 38.62
CA VAL A 718 -11.77 13.39 37.67
C VAL A 718 -12.28 13.01 36.29
N ILE A 719 -13.22 12.06 36.20
CA ILE A 719 -13.85 11.67 34.93
C ILE A 719 -14.53 12.89 34.29
N GLY A 720 -15.23 13.70 35.09
CA GLY A 720 -15.85 14.95 34.65
C GLY A 720 -14.86 15.96 34.06
N TRP A 721 -13.66 16.09 34.65
CA TRP A 721 -12.60 16.95 34.11
C TRP A 721 -12.03 16.44 32.80
N ILE A 722 -11.76 15.14 32.67
CA ILE A 722 -11.26 14.52 31.44
C ILE A 722 -12.24 14.80 30.28
N PHE A 723 -13.53 14.54 30.50
CA PHE A 723 -14.55 14.81 29.49
C PHE A 723 -14.73 16.30 29.19
N SER A 724 -14.48 17.19 30.17
CA SER A 724 -14.52 18.64 29.94
C SER A 724 -13.35 19.09 29.07
N VAL A 725 -12.13 18.56 29.26
CA VAL A 725 -10.99 18.85 28.38
C VAL A 725 -11.25 18.35 26.96
N LEU A 726 -11.76 17.13 26.81
CA LEU A 726 -12.16 16.59 25.50
C LEU A 726 -13.23 17.47 24.83
N GLN A 727 -14.24 17.91 25.58
CA GLN A 727 -15.28 18.81 25.10
C GLN A 727 -14.71 20.18 24.65
N ALA A 728 -13.70 20.71 25.35
CA ALA A 728 -13.01 21.94 24.95
C ALA A 728 -12.29 21.76 23.60
N GLY A 729 -11.55 20.68 23.43
CA GLY A 729 -10.86 20.36 22.17
C GLY A 729 -11.84 20.22 21.00
N LEU A 730 -12.97 19.55 21.22
CA LEU A 730 -14.04 19.42 20.22
C LEU A 730 -14.68 20.76 19.85
N GLY A 731 -14.86 21.65 20.82
CA GLY A 731 -15.35 23.01 20.58
C GLY A 731 -14.40 23.83 19.71
N ILE A 732 -13.09 23.77 20.00
CA ILE A 732 -12.05 24.42 19.21
C ILE A 732 -12.01 23.84 17.79
N GLN A 733 -12.07 22.51 17.66
CA GLN A 733 -12.06 21.84 16.36
C GLN A 733 -13.23 22.29 15.48
N ALA A 734 -14.44 22.38 16.04
CA ALA A 734 -15.61 22.89 15.33
C ALA A 734 -15.46 24.35 14.88
N ALA A 735 -14.83 25.19 15.72
CA ALA A 735 -14.50 26.57 15.35
C ALA A 735 -13.46 26.63 14.22
N ILE A 736 -12.43 25.78 14.23
CA ILE A 736 -11.42 25.71 13.15
C ILE A 736 -12.06 25.28 11.83
N TRP A 737 -12.95 24.29 11.85
CA TRP A 737 -13.69 23.88 10.65
C TRP A 737 -14.52 25.03 10.07
N ALA A 738 -15.22 25.77 10.93
CA ALA A 738 -15.95 26.95 10.50
C ALA A 738 -15.02 28.01 9.88
N LEU A 739 -13.89 28.33 10.51
CA LEU A 739 -12.95 29.33 9.99
C LEU A 739 -12.30 28.90 8.66
N ARG A 740 -12.00 27.61 8.49
CA ARG A 740 -11.52 27.06 7.20
C ARG A 740 -12.59 27.16 6.12
N SER A 741 -13.85 26.86 6.44
CA SER A 741 -14.96 26.98 5.48
C SER A 741 -15.26 28.43 5.08
N LEU A 742 -14.84 29.40 5.89
CA LEU A 742 -14.87 30.83 5.59
C LEU A 742 -13.61 31.32 4.84
N GLY A 743 -12.64 30.45 4.57
CA GLY A 743 -11.37 30.78 3.90
C GLY A 743 -10.38 31.58 4.74
N LEU A 744 -10.59 31.68 6.06
CA LEU A 744 -9.77 32.50 6.97
C LEU A 744 -8.54 31.76 7.53
N VAL A 745 -8.50 30.43 7.40
CA VAL A 745 -7.40 29.58 7.87
C VAL A 745 -6.98 28.64 6.74
N PRO A 746 -5.69 28.61 6.35
CA PRO A 746 -5.22 27.70 5.30
C PRO A 746 -5.39 26.24 5.71
N THR A 747 -5.78 25.39 4.75
CA THR A 747 -5.72 23.94 4.90
C THR A 747 -4.26 23.51 4.87
N ILE A 748 -3.66 23.36 6.05
CA ILE A 748 -2.47 22.51 6.21
C ILE A 748 -2.94 21.10 5.83
N ARG A 749 -2.48 20.60 4.68
CA ARG A 749 -2.71 19.23 4.21
C ARG A 749 -1.59 18.34 4.69
#